data_AF-A0A2I0P178-F1
#
_entry.id   AF-A0A2I0P178-F1
#
_cell.length_a   1.000
_cell.length_b   1.000
_cell.length_c   1.000
_cell.angle_alpha   90.00
_cell.angle_beta   90.00
_cell.angle_gamma   90.00
#
_symmetry.space_group_name_H-M   'P 1'
#
loop_
_entity.id
_entity.type
_entity.pdbx_description
1 polymer ?
#
loop_
_entity_poly.entity_id
_entity_poly.type
_entity_poly.pdbx_seq_one_letter_code
_entity_poly.pdbx_strand_id
1 'polypeptide(L)'
;EELASIITKLEHESDVIIQQFEHKIEELQKGLKHEQDDKSRAARRYDEEIRELEGAKDALIKEITEVRETFQARVTRLEGEVSTRTTNMEVREKEFSVLLDESNQRTTLLKQDIASLQKRLSDQELSTRNEVADLSLQVQELADTLAHDQQHYAVIIHQKEDEIRKSRDTILFLDARMRDLESSRRSLKEQSEHTIDHLHHLINTERQIRSRELKERDELVRDLENINTAGEQKARNMEIRQQEEKVLFEGKITQLNGKISELLIQNSRLREEVSTLTSDFRKKVEDHGELVKTKEEIYNQERKNLEKSVEILTDQLKSLELNYESELRSWNDERESFAQQISSLKDIHTREESVRQEMSAEFTRTISALESENVLLSTLSKEALNEQSRLQASLKESEIIFEQERHILQEEVSLQKVRNEENALIHQREIKDIKENLMDALLERDKILTAKQQREEHLYQEIAQLHTDLSDIQAGLKSREDSLIRDVVSRDKQITALSVNNEVIRAEADRVRHQLGRLQETIRAEKDDSVHALYREITALEEKIIGKEIEITSLSERLLRLDAENTRLLQNLTKTIPTDSGIKSDIPSVKEDPPVSVSDPRRRDVTALAVDLENPTRAAEAAEKLTAMGSDVVDLLIPLLHTGSIQRRVWIAVVLYELNDNRATLPLMKLLETPKIHFRELIWEAKNQFHTHIRVGGPAEPVGIRAGPGGPGHIR
;
A
#
# COMPACT_ATOMS: atom_id res chain seq x y z
N GLU A 1 -105.57 -91.54 108.98
CA GLU A 1 -104.23 -91.04 109.37
C GLU A 1 -103.25 -91.12 108.21
N GLU A 2 -103.01 -92.29 107.61
CA GLU A 2 -102.07 -92.48 106.48
C GLU A 2 -102.21 -91.44 105.35
N LEU A 3 -103.42 -91.15 104.87
CA LEU A 3 -103.66 -90.11 103.86
C LEU A 3 -103.13 -88.72 104.26
N ALA A 4 -103.22 -88.34 105.53
CA ALA A 4 -102.65 -87.07 106.02
C ALA A 4 -101.12 -87.11 106.08
N SER A 5 -100.51 -88.28 106.34
CA SER A 5 -99.06 -88.48 106.22
C SER A 5 -98.57 -88.52 104.77
N ILE A 6 -99.44 -88.80 103.80
CA ILE A 6 -99.12 -88.73 102.37
C ILE A 6 -99.23 -87.27 101.89
N ILE A 7 -100.31 -86.57 102.26
CA ILE A 7 -100.51 -85.15 101.95
C ILE A 7 -99.34 -84.31 102.49
N THR A 8 -98.99 -84.44 103.78
CA THR A 8 -97.87 -83.69 104.37
C THR A 8 -96.49 -84.02 103.79
N LYS A 9 -96.31 -85.21 103.19
CA LYS A 9 -95.10 -85.52 102.41
C LYS A 9 -95.13 -84.86 101.04
N LEU A 10 -96.26 -84.90 100.33
CA LEU A 10 -96.41 -84.24 99.03
C LEU A 10 -96.33 -82.71 99.14
N GLU A 11 -96.82 -82.13 100.23
CA GLU A 11 -96.64 -80.72 100.59
C GLU A 11 -95.13 -80.40 100.77
N HIS A 12 -94.41 -81.21 101.57
CA HIS A 12 -92.97 -81.00 101.76
C HIS A 12 -92.13 -81.23 100.49
N GLU A 13 -92.45 -82.26 99.69
CA GLU A 13 -91.81 -82.52 98.40
C GLU A 13 -92.11 -81.39 97.40
N SER A 14 -93.34 -80.85 97.39
CA SER A 14 -93.72 -79.66 96.62
C SER A 14 -92.92 -78.43 97.07
N ASP A 15 -92.81 -78.16 98.37
CA ASP A 15 -92.04 -77.03 98.90
C ASP A 15 -90.54 -77.13 98.54
N VAL A 16 -89.96 -78.33 98.60
CA VAL A 16 -88.57 -78.58 98.19
C VAL A 16 -88.40 -78.37 96.67
N ILE A 17 -89.35 -78.80 95.85
CA ILE A 17 -89.34 -78.56 94.40
C ILE A 17 -89.49 -77.06 94.09
N ILE A 18 -90.38 -76.35 94.80
CA ILE A 18 -90.56 -74.90 94.68
C ILE A 18 -89.26 -74.19 95.04
N GLN A 19 -88.63 -74.50 96.18
CA GLN A 19 -87.33 -73.91 96.57
C GLN A 19 -86.22 -74.20 95.56
N GLN A 20 -86.19 -75.39 94.94
CA GLN A 20 -85.24 -75.70 93.86
C GLN A 20 -85.51 -74.84 92.61
N PHE A 21 -86.77 -74.62 92.23
CA PHE A 21 -87.12 -73.73 91.12
C PHE A 21 -86.82 -72.26 91.44
N GLU A 22 -87.15 -71.77 92.64
CA GLU A 22 -86.82 -70.41 93.10
C GLU A 22 -85.31 -70.17 93.09
N HIS A 23 -84.52 -71.11 93.62
CA HIS A 23 -83.06 -71.04 93.59
C HIS A 23 -82.51 -71.05 92.14
N LYS A 24 -83.07 -71.89 91.26
CA LYS A 24 -82.67 -71.92 89.85
C LYS A 24 -83.07 -70.64 89.10
N ILE A 25 -84.21 -70.04 89.42
CA ILE A 25 -84.65 -68.75 88.90
C ILE A 25 -83.71 -67.64 89.37
N GLU A 26 -83.29 -67.63 90.65
CA GLU A 26 -82.26 -66.70 91.13
C GLU A 26 -80.92 -66.87 90.41
N GLU A 27 -80.44 -68.11 90.21
CA GLU A 27 -79.20 -68.37 89.46
C GLU A 27 -79.30 -67.85 88.01
N LEU A 28 -80.43 -68.12 87.33
CA LEU A 28 -80.65 -67.67 85.96
C LEU A 28 -80.79 -66.15 85.87
N GLN A 29 -81.42 -65.49 86.86
CA GLN A 29 -81.47 -64.02 86.93
C GLN A 29 -80.08 -63.41 87.20
N LYS A 30 -79.27 -64.02 88.07
CA LYS A 30 -77.88 -63.59 88.33
C LYS A 30 -77.00 -63.77 87.09
N GLY A 31 -77.14 -64.90 86.37
CA GLY A 31 -76.44 -65.17 85.12
C GLY A 31 -76.84 -64.21 84.00
N LEU A 32 -78.15 -64.04 83.76
CA LEU A 32 -78.68 -63.11 82.76
C LEU A 32 -78.23 -61.66 83.04
N LYS A 33 -78.25 -61.24 84.31
CA LYS A 33 -77.76 -59.92 84.70
C LYS A 33 -76.26 -59.77 84.47
N HIS A 34 -75.45 -60.76 84.81
CA HIS A 34 -74.01 -60.72 84.55
C HIS A 34 -73.71 -60.65 83.04
N GLU A 35 -74.42 -61.41 82.22
CA GLU A 35 -74.27 -61.35 80.76
C GLU A 35 -74.75 -60.00 80.18
N GLN A 36 -75.80 -59.40 80.74
CA GLN A 36 -76.27 -58.07 80.38
C GLN A 36 -75.28 -56.97 80.80
N ASP A 37 -74.70 -57.04 82.00
CA ASP A 37 -73.67 -56.14 82.49
C ASP A 37 -72.38 -56.28 81.65
N ASP A 38 -72.04 -57.49 81.19
CA ASP A 38 -70.87 -57.73 80.33
C ASP A 38 -71.07 -57.27 78.90
N LYS A 39 -72.25 -57.50 78.30
CA LYS A 39 -72.64 -56.91 77.01
C LYS A 39 -72.65 -55.38 77.08
N SER A 40 -73.11 -54.81 78.20
CA SER A 40 -73.08 -53.36 78.44
C SER A 40 -71.64 -52.82 78.59
N ARG A 41 -70.74 -53.60 79.20
CA ARG A 41 -69.30 -53.26 79.27
C ARG A 41 -68.58 -53.42 77.93
N ALA A 42 -68.97 -54.39 77.10
CA ALA A 42 -68.44 -54.56 75.76
C ALA A 42 -68.88 -53.44 74.82
N ALA A 43 -70.18 -53.09 74.81
CA ALA A 43 -70.71 -51.96 74.03
C ALA A 43 -69.95 -50.66 74.33
N ARG A 44 -69.80 -50.30 75.61
CA ARG A 44 -69.04 -49.11 76.03
C ARG A 44 -67.57 -49.10 75.62
N ARG A 45 -66.94 -50.27 75.42
CA ARG A 45 -65.56 -50.34 74.90
C ARG A 45 -65.53 -50.01 73.41
N TYR A 46 -66.46 -50.57 72.64
CA TYR A 46 -66.57 -50.24 71.22
C TYR A 46 -67.00 -48.77 71.00
N ASP A 47 -67.89 -48.22 71.83
CA ASP A 47 -68.28 -46.80 71.78
C ASP A 47 -67.09 -45.84 72.06
N GLU A 48 -66.10 -46.28 72.84
CA GLU A 48 -64.88 -45.52 73.13
C GLU A 48 -63.83 -45.72 72.03
N GLU A 49 -63.62 -46.96 71.57
CA GLU A 49 -62.73 -47.29 70.44
C GLU A 49 -63.15 -46.56 69.15
N ILE A 50 -64.46 -46.48 68.87
CA ILE A 50 -65.00 -45.68 67.77
C ILE A 50 -64.65 -44.20 67.95
N ARG A 51 -64.79 -43.65 69.16
CA ARG A 51 -64.48 -42.24 69.44
C ARG A 51 -62.98 -41.93 69.32
N GLU A 52 -62.11 -42.84 69.75
CA GLU A 52 -60.66 -42.72 69.57
C GLU A 52 -60.29 -42.78 68.07
N LEU A 53 -60.91 -43.68 67.30
CA LEU A 53 -60.71 -43.77 65.85
C LEU A 53 -61.26 -42.56 65.09
N GLU A 54 -62.39 -41.99 65.49
CA GLU A 54 -62.92 -40.74 64.95
C GLU A 54 -62.02 -39.55 65.27
N GLY A 55 -61.52 -39.45 66.50
CA GLY A 55 -60.54 -38.42 66.89
C GLY A 55 -59.21 -38.54 66.11
N ALA A 56 -58.71 -39.75 65.91
CA ALA A 56 -57.50 -39.99 65.11
C ALA A 56 -57.72 -39.67 63.62
N LYS A 57 -58.88 -40.03 63.07
CA LYS A 57 -59.31 -39.68 61.71
C LYS A 57 -59.37 -38.16 61.50
N ASP A 58 -59.98 -37.44 62.42
CA ASP A 58 -60.15 -35.99 62.29
C ASP A 58 -58.82 -35.24 62.51
N ALA A 59 -57.91 -35.77 63.33
CA ALA A 59 -56.52 -35.30 63.42
C ALA A 59 -55.75 -35.50 62.11
N LEU A 60 -55.87 -36.66 61.45
CA LEU A 60 -55.27 -36.93 60.14
C LEU A 60 -55.86 -36.04 59.04
N ILE A 61 -57.18 -35.78 59.06
CA ILE A 61 -57.82 -34.84 58.13
C ILE A 61 -57.23 -33.43 58.31
N LYS A 62 -57.02 -32.99 59.55
CA LYS A 62 -56.39 -31.69 59.87
C LYS A 62 -54.95 -31.60 59.36
N GLU A 63 -54.13 -32.63 59.59
CA GLU A 63 -52.76 -32.71 59.07
C GLU A 63 -52.74 -32.66 57.53
N ILE A 64 -53.63 -33.40 56.87
CA ILE A 64 -53.78 -33.38 55.40
C ILE A 64 -54.16 -31.99 54.90
N THR A 65 -55.04 -31.25 55.58
CA THR A 65 -55.35 -29.85 55.22
C THR A 65 -54.16 -28.92 55.41
N GLU A 66 -53.42 -29.00 56.51
CA GLU A 66 -52.25 -28.14 56.77
C GLU A 66 -51.10 -28.41 55.77
N VAL A 67 -50.85 -29.67 55.42
CA VAL A 67 -49.90 -30.07 54.36
C VAL A 67 -50.37 -29.58 52.99
N ARG A 68 -51.68 -29.64 52.71
CA ARG A 68 -52.24 -29.13 51.45
C ARG A 68 -52.12 -27.61 51.34
N GLU A 69 -52.45 -26.86 52.39
CA GLU A 69 -52.38 -25.40 52.42
C GLU A 69 -50.93 -24.90 52.29
N THR A 70 -49.99 -25.51 53.02
CA THR A 70 -48.56 -25.16 52.92
C THR A 70 -47.97 -25.51 51.55
N PHE A 71 -48.43 -26.59 50.90
CA PHE A 71 -48.05 -26.88 49.51
C PHE A 71 -48.67 -25.89 48.52
N GLN A 72 -49.96 -25.58 48.66
CA GLN A 72 -50.69 -24.60 47.82
C GLN A 72 -50.04 -23.21 47.89
N ALA A 73 -49.66 -22.75 49.08
CA ALA A 73 -48.95 -21.49 49.30
C ALA A 73 -47.53 -21.49 48.69
N ARG A 74 -46.84 -22.65 48.70
CA ARG A 74 -45.54 -22.79 48.04
C ARG A 74 -45.66 -22.76 46.52
N VAL A 75 -46.71 -23.37 45.95
CA VAL A 75 -47.00 -23.32 44.51
C VAL A 75 -47.27 -21.89 44.07
N THR A 76 -48.20 -21.17 44.71
CA THR A 76 -48.52 -19.78 44.33
C THR A 76 -47.34 -18.82 44.50
N ARG A 77 -46.45 -19.06 45.48
CA ARG A 77 -45.20 -18.29 45.59
C ARG A 77 -44.26 -18.56 44.41
N LEU A 78 -44.10 -19.81 44.00
CA LEU A 78 -43.28 -20.19 42.84
C LEU A 78 -43.87 -19.68 41.52
N GLU A 79 -45.19 -19.66 41.37
CA GLU A 79 -45.88 -19.06 40.22
C GLU A 79 -45.60 -17.54 40.14
N GLY A 80 -45.57 -16.85 41.29
CA GLY A 80 -45.14 -15.44 41.36
C GLY A 80 -43.65 -15.23 41.03
N GLU A 81 -42.76 -16.10 41.54
CA GLU A 81 -41.33 -16.08 41.22
C GLU A 81 -41.07 -16.36 39.72
N VAL A 82 -41.84 -17.24 39.09
CA VAL A 82 -41.77 -17.51 37.65
C VAL A 82 -42.31 -16.32 36.85
N SER A 83 -43.50 -15.81 37.18
CA SER A 83 -44.12 -14.67 36.49
C SER A 83 -43.20 -13.44 36.49
N THR A 84 -42.62 -13.09 37.65
CA THR A 84 -41.66 -11.98 37.77
C THR A 84 -40.33 -12.24 37.08
N ARG A 85 -39.88 -13.49 36.91
CA ARG A 85 -38.72 -13.81 36.05
C ARG A 85 -39.06 -13.66 34.57
N THR A 86 -40.23 -14.09 34.13
CA THR A 86 -40.68 -13.98 32.74
C THR A 86 -40.78 -12.52 32.30
N THR A 87 -41.44 -11.65 33.08
CA THR A 87 -41.53 -10.23 32.75
C THR A 87 -40.16 -9.54 32.73
N ASN A 88 -39.25 -9.90 33.64
CA ASN A 88 -37.88 -9.42 33.63
C ASN A 88 -37.06 -9.91 32.41
N MET A 89 -37.34 -11.11 31.88
CA MET A 89 -36.77 -11.55 30.60
C MET A 89 -37.32 -10.72 29.43
N GLU A 90 -38.65 -10.53 29.35
CA GLU A 90 -39.26 -9.73 28.29
C GLU A 90 -38.76 -8.27 28.25
N VAL A 91 -38.46 -7.68 29.41
CA VAL A 91 -37.84 -6.34 29.48
C VAL A 91 -36.42 -6.39 28.92
N ARG A 92 -35.59 -7.35 29.37
CA ARG A 92 -34.22 -7.51 28.88
C ARG A 92 -34.13 -7.86 27.39
N GLU A 93 -35.09 -8.61 26.86
CA GLU A 93 -35.16 -8.94 25.43
C GLU A 93 -35.45 -7.70 24.59
N LYS A 94 -36.32 -6.79 25.08
CA LYS A 94 -36.55 -5.46 24.47
C LYS A 94 -35.30 -4.57 24.58
N GLU A 95 -34.61 -4.56 25.71
CA GLU A 95 -33.32 -3.85 25.88
C GLU A 95 -32.26 -4.38 24.90
N PHE A 96 -32.14 -5.70 24.74
CA PHE A 96 -31.24 -6.33 23.77
C PHE A 96 -31.59 -5.96 22.33
N SER A 97 -32.88 -5.91 21.97
CA SER A 97 -33.31 -5.47 20.63
C SER A 97 -32.89 -4.04 20.33
N VAL A 98 -33.09 -3.11 21.27
CA VAL A 98 -32.69 -1.70 21.12
C VAL A 98 -31.17 -1.56 21.00
N LEU A 99 -30.40 -2.27 21.84
CA LEU A 99 -28.93 -2.26 21.78
C LEU A 99 -28.40 -2.89 20.47
N LEU A 100 -29.08 -3.89 19.92
CA LEU A 100 -28.75 -4.49 18.63
C LEU A 100 -29.00 -3.51 17.49
N ASP A 101 -30.12 -2.78 17.50
CA ASP A 101 -30.45 -1.76 16.51
C ASP A 101 -29.48 -0.56 16.58
N GLU A 102 -29.14 -0.07 17.77
CA GLU A 102 -28.07 0.93 17.95
C GLU A 102 -26.72 0.45 17.41
N SER A 103 -26.35 -0.80 17.69
CA SER A 103 -25.10 -1.40 17.20
C SER A 103 -25.07 -1.50 15.68
N ASN A 104 -26.19 -1.92 15.07
CA ASN A 104 -26.37 -1.95 13.62
C ASN A 104 -26.27 -0.55 13.01
N GLN A 105 -26.88 0.47 13.64
CA GLN A 105 -26.86 1.85 13.17
C GLN A 105 -25.46 2.50 13.28
N ARG A 106 -24.71 2.23 14.36
CA ARG A 106 -23.29 2.63 14.45
C ARG A 106 -22.45 1.91 13.39
N THR A 107 -22.75 0.64 13.11
CA THR A 107 -22.05 -0.15 12.09
C THR A 107 -22.31 0.36 10.67
N THR A 108 -23.51 0.86 10.35
CA THR A 108 -23.78 1.48 9.04
C THR A 108 -23.11 2.85 8.90
N LEU A 109 -23.13 3.68 9.95
CA LEU A 109 -22.41 4.96 9.97
C LEU A 109 -20.90 4.77 9.78
N LEU A 110 -20.26 3.88 10.53
CA LEU A 110 -18.83 3.59 10.39
C LEU A 110 -18.47 3.06 8.99
N LYS A 111 -19.32 2.25 8.36
CA LYS A 111 -19.13 1.82 6.96
C LYS A 111 -19.22 2.99 5.97
N GLN A 112 -20.13 3.94 6.20
CA GLN A 112 -20.27 5.14 5.38
C GLN A 112 -19.07 6.08 5.55
N ASP A 113 -18.57 6.27 6.77
CA ASP A 113 -17.38 7.07 7.06
C ASP A 113 -16.14 6.45 6.39
N ILE A 114 -15.92 5.14 6.54
CA ILE A 114 -14.82 4.40 5.88
C ILE A 114 -14.90 4.57 4.36
N ALA A 115 -16.07 4.42 3.75
CA ALA A 115 -16.23 4.63 2.31
C ALA A 115 -15.92 6.08 1.89
N SER A 116 -16.27 7.07 2.71
CA SER A 116 -15.95 8.48 2.45
C SER A 116 -14.45 8.77 2.54
N LEU A 117 -13.76 8.14 3.49
CA LEU A 117 -12.30 8.24 3.67
C LEU A 117 -11.55 7.53 2.54
N GLN A 118 -11.98 6.33 2.15
CA GLN A 118 -11.44 5.62 0.99
C GLN A 118 -11.59 6.42 -0.31
N LYS A 119 -12.74 7.08 -0.51
CA LYS A 119 -12.90 7.98 -1.65
C LYS A 119 -11.92 9.15 -1.60
N ARG A 120 -11.84 9.87 -0.46
CA ARG A 120 -10.90 11.00 -0.30
C ARG A 120 -9.45 10.59 -0.55
N LEU A 121 -9.04 9.42 -0.07
CA LEU A 121 -7.70 8.88 -0.31
C LEU A 121 -7.46 8.62 -1.80
N SER A 122 -8.43 8.01 -2.50
CA SER A 122 -8.35 7.77 -3.95
C SER A 122 -8.36 9.08 -4.77
N ASP A 123 -9.11 10.08 -4.35
CA ASP A 123 -9.13 11.41 -4.99
C ASP A 123 -7.76 12.11 -4.80
N GLN A 124 -7.14 11.97 -3.62
CA GLN A 124 -5.81 12.51 -3.29
C GLN A 124 -4.66 11.76 -4.02
N GLU A 125 -4.74 10.43 -4.14
CA GLU A 125 -3.82 9.64 -4.97
C GLU A 125 -3.89 10.01 -6.45
N LEU A 126 -5.05 10.47 -6.93
CA LEU A 126 -5.21 10.95 -8.31
C LEU A 126 -4.57 12.34 -8.47
N SER A 127 -4.83 13.27 -7.55
CA SER A 127 -4.22 14.61 -7.57
C SER A 127 -2.69 14.53 -7.55
N THR A 128 -2.13 13.81 -6.59
CA THR A 128 -0.67 13.66 -6.45
C THR A 128 -0.02 12.91 -7.63
N ARG A 129 -0.71 11.96 -8.28
CA ARG A 129 -0.23 11.38 -9.55
C ARG A 129 -0.17 12.40 -10.68
N ASN A 130 -1.18 13.27 -10.80
CA ASN A 130 -1.21 14.31 -11.82
C ASN A 130 -0.12 15.37 -11.57
N GLU A 131 0.02 15.83 -10.32
CA GLU A 131 1.08 16.76 -9.90
C GLU A 131 2.48 16.19 -10.19
N VAL A 132 2.71 14.89 -9.94
CA VAL A 132 3.98 14.22 -10.27
C VAL A 132 4.18 14.08 -11.78
N ALA A 133 3.11 13.87 -12.56
CA ALA A 133 3.20 13.83 -14.02
C ALA A 133 3.53 15.22 -14.62
N ASP A 134 2.88 16.28 -14.14
CA ASP A 134 3.12 17.67 -14.56
C ASP A 134 4.54 18.13 -14.18
N LEU A 135 5.01 17.81 -12.97
CA LEU A 135 6.39 18.06 -12.56
C LEU A 135 7.40 17.24 -13.37
N SER A 136 7.09 15.99 -13.71
CA SER A 136 7.94 15.17 -14.58
C SER A 136 8.00 15.70 -16.01
N LEU A 137 6.94 16.35 -16.50
CA LEU A 137 6.93 17.04 -17.79
C LEU A 137 7.83 18.28 -17.74
N GLN A 138 7.69 19.12 -16.72
CA GLN A 138 8.53 20.31 -16.53
C GLN A 138 10.02 19.95 -16.39
N VAL A 139 10.35 18.88 -15.66
CA VAL A 139 11.74 18.39 -15.56
C VAL A 139 12.28 17.90 -16.90
N GLN A 140 11.44 17.28 -17.75
CA GLN A 140 11.83 16.88 -19.10
C GLN A 140 12.04 18.12 -20.01
N GLU A 141 11.15 19.10 -19.99
CA GLU A 141 11.27 20.35 -20.76
C GLU A 141 12.52 21.18 -20.34
N LEU A 142 12.84 21.19 -19.04
CA LEU A 142 14.07 21.80 -18.52
C LEU A 142 15.33 21.00 -18.89
N ALA A 143 15.25 19.67 -18.99
CA ALA A 143 16.37 18.84 -19.45
C ALA A 143 16.62 19.03 -20.96
N ASP A 144 15.56 19.10 -21.77
CA ASP A 144 15.66 19.28 -23.22
C ASP A 144 16.12 20.70 -23.59
N THR A 145 15.69 21.74 -22.87
CA THR A 145 16.23 23.11 -23.05
C THR A 145 17.69 23.20 -22.62
N LEU A 146 18.07 22.62 -21.47
CA LEU A 146 19.47 22.57 -21.04
C LEU A 146 20.37 21.83 -22.04
N ALA A 147 19.88 20.73 -22.65
CA ALA A 147 20.59 20.02 -23.70
C ALA A 147 20.75 20.87 -24.99
N HIS A 148 19.71 21.63 -25.36
CA HIS A 148 19.77 22.57 -26.49
C HIS A 148 20.78 23.69 -26.24
N ASP A 149 20.78 24.30 -25.05
CA ASP A 149 21.72 25.36 -24.68
C ASP A 149 23.16 24.84 -24.64
N GLN A 150 23.39 23.64 -24.09
CA GLN A 150 24.72 23.00 -24.13
C GLN A 150 25.22 22.79 -25.58
N GLN A 151 24.34 22.38 -26.49
CA GLN A 151 24.67 22.24 -27.91
C GLN A 151 24.96 23.60 -28.57
N HIS A 152 24.16 24.62 -28.25
CA HIS A 152 24.33 25.99 -28.76
C HIS A 152 25.66 26.61 -28.29
N TYR A 153 25.98 26.52 -26.99
CA TYR A 153 27.25 27.01 -26.45
C TYR A 153 28.45 26.22 -26.98
N ALA A 154 28.35 24.91 -27.20
CA ALA A 154 29.42 24.13 -27.83
C ALA A 154 29.73 24.60 -29.26
N VAL A 155 28.71 24.96 -30.05
CA VAL A 155 28.87 25.56 -31.38
C VAL A 155 29.55 26.93 -31.30
N ILE A 156 29.14 27.79 -30.37
CA ILE A 156 29.77 29.11 -30.16
C ILE A 156 31.24 28.96 -29.73
N ILE A 157 31.54 28.04 -28.83
CA ILE A 157 32.92 27.77 -28.37
C ILE A 157 33.79 27.36 -29.57
N HIS A 158 33.37 26.39 -30.38
CA HIS A 158 34.16 26.00 -31.55
C HIS A 158 34.33 27.12 -32.59
N GLN A 159 33.31 27.97 -32.80
CA GLN A 159 33.46 29.15 -33.66
C GLN A 159 34.54 30.11 -33.12
N LYS A 160 34.56 30.35 -31.81
CA LYS A 160 35.57 31.20 -31.17
C LYS A 160 36.96 30.57 -31.09
N GLU A 161 37.07 29.25 -30.94
CA GLU A 161 38.33 28.53 -31.09
C GLU A 161 38.92 28.70 -32.49
N ASP A 162 38.10 28.62 -33.54
CA ASP A 162 38.55 28.82 -34.93
C ASP A 162 38.85 30.28 -35.28
N GLU A 163 38.16 31.26 -34.70
CA GLU A 163 38.56 32.67 -34.76
C GLU A 163 39.92 32.90 -34.08
N ILE A 164 40.15 32.30 -32.92
CA ILE A 164 41.43 32.37 -32.18
C ILE A 164 42.56 31.69 -32.95
N ARG A 165 42.31 30.53 -33.58
CA ARG A 165 43.28 29.85 -34.47
C ARG A 165 43.68 30.75 -35.65
N LYS A 166 42.70 31.29 -36.39
CA LYS A 166 42.95 32.22 -37.51
C LYS A 166 43.76 33.46 -37.06
N SER A 167 43.43 34.00 -35.90
CA SER A 167 44.13 35.16 -35.30
C SER A 167 45.55 34.81 -34.85
N ARG A 168 45.78 33.60 -34.36
CA ARG A 168 47.13 33.07 -34.06
C ARG A 168 47.96 32.90 -35.33
N ASP A 169 47.38 32.39 -36.40
CA ASP A 169 48.07 32.15 -37.67
C ASP A 169 48.45 33.46 -38.36
N THR A 170 47.61 34.50 -38.29
CA THR A 170 47.97 35.85 -38.79
C THR A 170 49.06 36.50 -37.95
N ILE A 171 49.06 36.33 -36.62
CA ILE A 171 50.16 36.77 -35.75
C ILE A 171 51.47 36.06 -36.10
N LEU A 172 51.45 34.74 -36.31
CA LEU A 172 52.65 33.97 -36.71
C LEU A 172 53.18 34.40 -38.09
N PHE A 173 52.30 34.71 -39.05
CA PHE A 173 52.68 35.25 -40.35
C PHE A 173 53.30 36.66 -40.24
N LEU A 174 52.73 37.54 -39.40
CA LEU A 174 53.27 38.87 -39.15
C LEU A 174 54.64 38.81 -38.46
N ASP A 175 54.83 37.93 -37.47
CA ASP A 175 56.11 37.73 -36.78
C ASP A 175 57.19 37.17 -37.72
N ALA A 176 56.85 36.22 -38.60
CA ALA A 176 57.76 35.76 -39.65
C ALA A 176 58.19 36.92 -40.57
N ARG A 177 57.23 37.72 -41.06
CA ARG A 177 57.50 38.89 -41.90
C ARG A 177 58.33 39.97 -41.18
N MET A 178 58.15 40.15 -39.88
CA MET A 178 58.99 41.04 -39.07
C MET A 178 60.44 40.53 -38.98
N ARG A 179 60.64 39.22 -38.82
CA ARG A 179 61.98 38.60 -38.83
C ARG A 179 62.68 38.71 -40.20
N ASP A 180 61.93 38.64 -41.30
CA ASP A 180 62.46 38.88 -42.66
C ASP A 180 62.84 40.36 -42.90
N LEU A 181 62.05 41.30 -42.36
CA LEU A 181 62.39 42.73 -42.39
C LEU A 181 63.61 43.05 -41.52
N GLU A 182 63.77 42.39 -40.37
CA GLU A 182 64.98 42.50 -39.56
C GLU A 182 66.22 41.95 -40.25
N SER A 183 66.14 40.78 -40.90
CA SER A 183 67.29 40.22 -41.62
C SER A 183 67.70 41.10 -42.80
N SER A 184 66.72 41.64 -43.54
CA SER A 184 66.91 42.63 -44.60
C SER A 184 67.59 43.90 -44.07
N ARG A 185 67.15 44.42 -42.91
CA ARG A 185 67.74 45.59 -42.23
C ARG A 185 69.18 45.34 -41.76
N ARG A 186 69.51 44.12 -41.30
CA ARG A 186 70.89 43.75 -40.92
C ARG A 186 71.81 43.72 -42.14
N SER A 187 71.38 43.09 -43.24
CA SER A 187 72.12 43.06 -44.51
C SER A 187 72.35 44.47 -45.08
N LEU A 188 71.32 45.35 -45.06
CA LEU A 188 71.46 46.76 -45.44
C LEU A 188 72.46 47.54 -44.55
N LYS A 189 72.51 47.23 -43.25
CA LYS A 189 73.50 47.83 -42.33
C LYS A 189 74.91 47.32 -42.62
N GLU A 190 75.10 46.03 -42.86
CA GLU A 190 76.39 45.44 -43.22
C GLU A 190 76.91 46.01 -44.57
N GLN A 191 76.03 46.20 -45.55
CA GLN A 191 76.36 46.89 -46.81
C GLN A 191 76.73 48.36 -46.61
N SER A 192 76.04 49.09 -45.72
CA SER A 192 76.37 50.49 -45.46
C SER A 192 77.68 50.63 -44.70
N GLU A 193 77.98 49.75 -43.74
CA GLU A 193 79.25 49.70 -43.02
C GLU A 193 80.41 49.35 -43.97
N HIS A 194 80.25 48.35 -44.84
CA HIS A 194 81.26 48.05 -45.87
C HIS A 194 81.49 49.23 -46.84
N THR A 195 80.43 49.96 -47.19
CA THR A 195 80.53 51.17 -48.04
C THR A 195 81.27 52.30 -47.33
N ILE A 196 81.01 52.51 -46.04
CA ILE A 196 81.72 53.49 -45.20
C ILE A 196 83.20 53.14 -45.09
N ASP A 197 83.56 51.87 -44.88
CA ASP A 197 84.95 51.43 -44.84
C ASP A 197 85.67 51.56 -46.19
N HIS A 198 84.97 51.32 -47.31
CA HIS A 198 85.50 51.58 -48.65
C HIS A 198 85.76 53.08 -48.88
N LEU A 199 84.84 53.95 -48.45
CA LEU A 199 85.03 55.41 -48.50
C LEU A 199 86.18 55.87 -47.59
N HIS A 200 86.33 55.31 -46.38
CA HIS A 200 87.48 55.57 -45.52
C HIS A 200 88.80 55.12 -46.16
N HIS A 201 88.82 53.99 -46.87
CA HIS A 201 90.00 53.55 -47.62
C HIS A 201 90.36 54.55 -48.73
N LEU A 202 89.37 54.95 -49.55
CA LEU A 202 89.54 55.93 -50.62
C LEU A 202 90.05 57.30 -50.11
N ILE A 203 89.46 57.80 -49.01
CA ILE A 203 89.90 59.05 -48.36
C ILE A 203 91.36 58.95 -47.86
N ASN A 204 91.77 57.78 -47.36
CA ASN A 204 93.14 57.58 -46.92
C ASN A 204 94.13 57.42 -48.08
N THR A 205 93.75 56.80 -49.20
CA THR A 205 94.59 56.80 -50.42
C THR A 205 94.70 58.19 -51.03
N GLU A 206 93.62 58.97 -51.07
CA GLU A 206 93.60 60.37 -51.53
C GLU A 206 94.53 61.25 -50.68
N ARG A 207 94.50 61.10 -49.35
CA ARG A 207 95.44 61.77 -48.43
C ARG A 207 96.90 61.39 -48.69
N GLN A 208 97.18 60.12 -49.03
CA GLN A 208 98.52 59.70 -49.40
C GLN A 208 98.99 60.27 -50.74
N ILE A 209 98.09 60.42 -51.73
CA ILE A 209 98.41 61.03 -53.03
C ILE A 209 98.75 62.51 -52.83
N ARG A 210 97.88 63.28 -52.18
CA ARG A 210 98.14 64.71 -51.88
C ARG A 210 99.39 64.93 -51.04
N SER A 211 99.74 63.99 -50.16
CA SER A 211 101.00 64.04 -49.38
C SER A 211 102.26 63.73 -50.19
N ARG A 212 102.15 63.20 -51.42
CA ARG A 212 103.25 63.09 -52.40
C ARG A 212 103.31 64.33 -53.27
N GLU A 213 102.16 64.74 -53.83
CA GLU A 213 102.03 65.96 -54.65
C GLU A 213 102.55 67.21 -53.93
N LEU A 214 102.29 67.35 -52.63
CA LEU A 214 102.85 68.44 -51.82
C LEU A 214 104.38 68.38 -51.70
N LYS A 215 104.98 67.18 -51.58
CA LYS A 215 106.43 67.04 -51.51
C LYS A 215 107.11 67.31 -52.85
N GLU A 216 106.54 66.77 -53.93
CA GLU A 216 106.99 67.02 -55.30
C GLU A 216 106.88 68.53 -55.63
N ARG A 217 105.83 69.19 -55.17
CA ARG A 217 105.67 70.65 -55.26
C ARG A 217 106.69 71.42 -54.41
N ASP A 218 106.95 71.01 -53.17
CA ASP A 218 107.96 71.64 -52.30
C ASP A 218 109.38 71.44 -52.82
N GLU A 219 109.65 70.35 -53.55
CA GLU A 219 110.91 70.09 -54.25
C GLU A 219 111.02 70.96 -55.51
N LEU A 220 109.98 71.02 -56.35
CA LEU A 220 109.92 71.91 -57.52
C LEU A 220 110.06 73.40 -57.16
N VAL A 221 109.46 73.85 -56.05
CA VAL A 221 109.62 75.23 -55.56
C VAL A 221 111.08 75.48 -55.15
N ARG A 222 111.71 74.54 -54.45
CA ARG A 222 113.12 74.65 -54.03
C ARG A 222 114.08 74.68 -55.22
N ASP A 223 113.81 73.91 -56.27
CA ASP A 223 114.58 73.96 -57.51
C ASP A 223 114.36 75.26 -58.29
N LEU A 224 113.14 75.82 -58.28
CA LEU A 224 112.88 77.14 -58.85
C LEU A 224 113.56 78.27 -58.06
N GLU A 225 113.64 78.18 -56.73
CA GLU A 225 114.42 79.12 -55.89
C GLU A 225 115.93 79.01 -56.17
N ASN A 226 116.46 77.80 -56.35
CA ASN A 226 117.84 77.57 -56.78
C ASN A 226 118.12 78.15 -58.17
N ILE A 227 117.18 78.03 -59.11
CA ILE A 227 117.28 78.62 -60.46
C ILE A 227 117.18 80.15 -60.40
N ASN A 228 116.28 80.71 -59.60
CA ASN A 228 116.14 82.16 -59.47
C ASN A 228 117.37 82.81 -58.81
N THR A 229 117.89 82.23 -57.73
CA THR A 229 119.11 82.73 -57.07
C THR A 229 120.34 82.66 -58.00
N ALA A 230 120.48 81.57 -58.77
CA ALA A 230 121.49 81.49 -59.83
C ALA A 230 121.27 82.54 -60.94
N GLY A 231 120.02 82.83 -61.28
CA GLY A 231 119.62 83.88 -62.22
C GLY A 231 120.00 85.29 -61.75
N GLU A 232 119.64 85.67 -60.52
CA GLU A 232 120.02 86.95 -59.90
C GLU A 232 121.53 87.12 -59.80
N GLN A 233 122.26 86.07 -59.42
CA GLN A 233 123.72 86.14 -59.33
C GLN A 233 124.37 86.27 -60.71
N LYS A 234 123.77 85.66 -61.75
CA LYS A 234 124.18 85.83 -63.15
C LYS A 234 123.85 87.22 -63.69
N ALA A 235 122.73 87.82 -63.28
CA ALA A 235 122.36 89.19 -63.61
C ALA A 235 123.34 90.22 -63.02
N ARG A 236 123.64 90.13 -61.71
CA ARG A 236 124.64 90.99 -61.05
C ARG A 236 126.02 90.86 -61.70
N ASN A 237 126.41 89.66 -62.12
CA ASN A 237 127.67 89.44 -62.85
C ASN A 237 127.68 90.02 -64.28
N MET A 238 126.53 90.23 -64.94
CA MET A 238 126.46 90.99 -66.19
C MET A 238 126.46 92.50 -65.96
N GLU A 239 125.78 92.97 -64.92
CA GLU A 239 125.72 94.39 -64.53
C GLU A 239 127.12 94.95 -64.19
N ILE A 240 127.92 94.17 -63.44
CA ILE A 240 129.33 94.49 -63.18
C ILE A 240 130.13 94.61 -64.49
N ARG A 241 130.01 93.64 -65.40
CA ARG A 241 130.74 93.65 -66.69
C ARG A 241 130.35 94.83 -67.59
N GLN A 242 129.06 95.17 -67.65
CA GLN A 242 128.60 96.33 -68.42
C GLN A 242 129.16 97.64 -67.86
N GLN A 243 129.31 97.74 -66.53
CA GLN A 243 129.93 98.91 -65.90
C GLN A 243 131.45 98.96 -66.15
N GLU A 244 132.15 97.81 -66.14
CA GLU A 244 133.58 97.71 -66.51
C GLU A 244 133.82 98.12 -67.97
N GLU A 245 133.03 97.62 -68.92
CA GLU A 245 133.14 98.00 -70.34
C GLU A 245 132.86 99.49 -70.56
N LYS A 246 131.88 100.07 -69.84
CA LYS A 246 131.54 101.49 -69.94
C LYS A 246 132.72 102.40 -69.56
N VAL A 247 133.41 102.11 -68.45
CA VAL A 247 134.64 102.82 -68.05
C VAL A 247 135.74 102.67 -69.10
N LEU A 248 135.84 101.49 -69.73
CA LEU A 248 136.84 101.20 -70.77
C LEU A 248 136.57 101.96 -72.09
N PHE A 249 135.30 102.23 -72.41
CA PHE A 249 134.92 103.08 -73.55
C PHE A 249 135.14 104.58 -73.28
N GLU A 250 134.81 105.08 -72.08
CA GLU A 250 135.05 106.49 -71.71
C GLU A 250 136.56 106.85 -71.71
N GLY A 251 137.42 105.89 -71.33
CA GLY A 251 138.88 106.00 -71.47
C GLY A 251 139.41 106.05 -72.92
N LYS A 252 138.69 105.46 -73.89
CA LYS A 252 139.04 105.53 -75.32
C LYS A 252 138.60 106.84 -75.97
N ILE A 253 137.42 107.35 -75.60
CA ILE A 253 136.89 108.63 -76.12
C ILE A 253 137.80 109.80 -75.71
N THR A 254 138.32 109.79 -74.49
CA THR A 254 139.27 110.79 -74.00
C THR A 254 140.63 110.75 -74.73
N GLN A 255 141.16 109.57 -75.06
CA GLN A 255 142.38 109.46 -75.89
C GLN A 255 142.19 109.94 -77.34
N LEU A 256 141.01 109.71 -77.94
CA LEU A 256 140.74 110.12 -79.33
C LEU A 256 140.61 111.63 -79.48
N ASN A 257 139.96 112.32 -78.53
CA ASN A 257 139.84 113.78 -78.53
C ASN A 257 141.20 114.51 -78.39
N GLY A 258 142.20 113.88 -77.75
CA GLY A 258 143.57 114.40 -77.72
C GLY A 258 144.21 114.47 -79.11
N LYS A 259 144.23 113.34 -79.84
CA LYS A 259 144.90 113.23 -81.15
C LYS A 259 144.28 114.09 -82.26
N ILE A 260 142.98 114.38 -82.18
CA ILE A 260 142.30 115.27 -83.12
C ILE A 260 142.81 116.72 -82.98
N SER A 261 143.24 117.13 -81.78
CA SER A 261 143.71 118.49 -81.51
C SER A 261 145.12 118.76 -82.06
N GLU A 262 145.99 117.75 -82.11
CA GLU A 262 147.36 117.89 -82.64
C GLU A 262 147.38 117.99 -84.18
N LEU A 263 146.57 117.17 -84.86
CA LEU A 263 146.54 117.09 -86.34
C LEU A 263 146.02 118.39 -87.00
N LEU A 264 145.22 119.19 -86.29
CA LEU A 264 144.73 120.49 -86.76
C LEU A 264 145.83 121.57 -86.80
N ILE A 265 146.93 121.41 -86.03
CA ILE A 265 148.03 122.39 -85.98
C ILE A 265 149.05 122.12 -87.09
N GLN A 266 149.32 120.84 -87.42
CA GLN A 266 150.37 120.46 -88.38
C GLN A 266 150.00 120.76 -89.86
N ASN A 267 148.72 120.75 -90.21
CA ASN A 267 148.23 120.94 -91.59
C ASN A 267 148.31 122.40 -92.11
N SER A 268 148.78 123.33 -91.27
CA SER A 268 148.90 124.75 -91.59
C SER A 268 150.23 125.16 -92.25
N ARG A 269 151.26 124.30 -92.21
CA ARG A 269 152.64 124.65 -92.62
C ARG A 269 153.12 124.06 -93.95
N LEU A 270 152.40 123.12 -94.57
CA LEU A 270 152.84 122.41 -95.78
C LEU A 270 152.17 122.94 -97.07
N ARG A 271 151.90 124.26 -97.15
CA ARG A 271 151.13 124.86 -98.27
C ARG A 271 151.92 125.76 -99.23
N GLU A 272 153.20 126.07 -98.99
CA GLU A 272 153.89 127.16 -99.72
C GLU A 272 155.15 126.79 -100.52
N GLU A 273 155.82 125.64 -100.29
CA GLU A 273 157.17 125.41 -100.86
C GLU A 273 157.29 124.55 -102.13
N VAL A 274 156.23 123.89 -102.63
CA VAL A 274 156.34 122.90 -103.74
C VAL A 274 155.50 123.28 -104.97
N SER A 275 155.68 124.52 -105.45
CA SER A 275 154.93 125.06 -106.61
C SER A 275 155.77 125.25 -107.88
N THR A 276 157.08 125.53 -107.76
CA THR A 276 157.83 126.23 -108.84
C THR A 276 159.21 125.69 -109.20
N LEU A 277 159.56 124.44 -108.86
CA LEU A 277 160.71 123.66 -109.35
C LEU A 277 160.43 122.16 -109.08
N THR A 278 160.64 121.18 -109.97
CA THR A 278 161.44 121.15 -111.22
C THR A 278 160.81 120.16 -112.23
N SER A 279 160.62 120.55 -113.50
CA SER A 279 160.06 119.68 -114.55
C SER A 279 161.06 118.73 -115.24
N ASP A 280 162.36 118.90 -114.97
CA ASP A 280 163.42 118.49 -115.91
C ASP A 280 164.13 117.16 -115.59
N PHE A 281 163.75 116.46 -114.52
CA PHE A 281 164.34 115.14 -114.17
C PHE A 281 163.48 113.92 -114.52
N ARG A 282 162.50 114.06 -115.42
CA ARG A 282 161.77 112.94 -116.02
C ARG A 282 162.59 112.19 -117.10
N LYS A 283 163.81 111.72 -116.77
CA LYS A 283 164.57 110.81 -117.65
C LYS A 283 165.60 109.86 -117.00
N LYS A 284 165.57 109.73 -115.67
CA LYS A 284 166.07 108.60 -114.88
C LYS A 284 165.10 108.40 -113.71
N VAL A 285 164.21 107.40 -113.66
CA VAL A 285 164.11 106.11 -114.38
C VAL A 285 165.29 105.18 -114.04
N GLU A 286 164.93 103.96 -113.62
CA GLU A 286 165.79 102.88 -113.09
C GLU A 286 166.69 103.31 -111.88
N ASP A 287 166.48 102.82 -110.65
CA ASP A 287 165.80 101.58 -110.25
C ASP A 287 165.17 101.60 -108.82
N HIS A 288 164.25 100.66 -108.58
CA HIS A 288 163.60 100.24 -107.32
C HIS A 288 162.78 101.31 -106.53
N GLY A 289 161.44 101.21 -106.39
CA GLY A 289 160.48 100.28 -107.01
C GLY A 289 159.79 99.33 -106.01
N GLU A 290 158.46 99.45 -105.95
CA GLU A 290 157.48 98.55 -105.31
C GLU A 290 157.53 98.41 -103.76
N LEU A 291 156.43 98.11 -103.06
CA LEU A 291 155.07 97.78 -103.53
C LEU A 291 153.99 98.62 -102.83
N VAL A 292 153.48 99.64 -103.51
CA VAL A 292 152.14 100.19 -103.26
C VAL A 292 151.15 99.47 -104.17
N LYS A 293 150.38 98.54 -103.59
CA LYS A 293 149.12 97.90 -104.07
C LYS A 293 148.81 96.74 -103.10
N THR A 294 147.59 96.43 -102.68
CA THR A 294 146.25 97.07 -102.77
C THR A 294 145.39 96.34 -101.73
N LYS A 295 145.26 96.75 -100.46
CA LYS A 295 144.43 97.89 -99.97
C LYS A 295 143.05 98.08 -100.63
N GLU A 296 142.54 97.07 -101.33
CA GLU A 296 141.23 97.09 -102.02
C GLU A 296 140.34 95.91 -101.57
N GLU A 297 140.89 94.97 -100.80
CA GLU A 297 140.28 93.67 -100.48
C GLU A 297 139.37 93.65 -99.23
N ILE A 298 139.47 94.65 -98.34
CA ILE A 298 138.83 94.58 -97.01
C ILE A 298 137.36 95.05 -97.01
N TYR A 299 136.97 95.99 -97.88
CA TYR A 299 135.63 96.61 -97.81
C TYR A 299 134.52 95.84 -98.56
N ASN A 300 134.87 94.91 -99.44
CA ASN A 300 133.90 94.16 -100.25
C ASN A 300 133.50 92.79 -99.68
N GLN A 301 134.18 92.32 -98.62
CA GLN A 301 133.94 90.98 -98.06
C GLN A 301 132.79 90.95 -97.04
N GLU A 302 132.66 91.97 -96.18
CA GLU A 302 131.60 92.00 -95.15
C GLU A 302 130.20 92.23 -95.76
N ARG A 303 130.10 93.01 -96.83
CA ARG A 303 128.84 93.24 -97.57
C ARG A 303 128.19 91.94 -98.04
N LYS A 304 129.00 90.93 -98.39
CA LYS A 304 128.55 89.63 -98.93
C LYS A 304 128.07 88.63 -97.87
N ASN A 305 128.29 88.93 -96.58
CA ASN A 305 127.78 88.13 -95.47
C ASN A 305 126.47 88.70 -94.88
N LEU A 306 126.28 90.03 -94.93
CA LEU A 306 125.04 90.68 -94.52
C LEU A 306 123.82 90.24 -95.36
N GLU A 307 123.98 90.07 -96.67
CA GLU A 307 122.90 89.58 -97.55
C GLU A 307 122.40 88.18 -97.14
N LYS A 308 123.29 87.29 -96.68
CA LYS A 308 122.91 85.95 -96.16
C LYS A 308 122.23 85.99 -94.79
N SER A 309 122.52 86.99 -93.95
CA SER A 309 121.83 87.17 -92.68
C SER A 309 120.40 87.69 -92.84
N VAL A 310 120.15 88.49 -93.89
CA VAL A 310 118.80 88.99 -94.22
C VAL A 310 117.91 87.88 -94.80
N GLU A 311 118.45 87.01 -95.65
CA GLU A 311 117.72 85.88 -96.24
C GLU A 311 117.18 84.93 -95.15
N ILE A 312 118.03 84.53 -94.19
CA ILE A 312 117.66 83.66 -93.06
C ILE A 312 116.59 84.29 -92.15
N LEU A 313 116.69 85.60 -91.86
CA LEU A 313 115.69 86.30 -91.05
C LEU A 313 114.35 86.53 -91.78
N THR A 314 114.37 86.60 -93.11
CA THR A 314 113.15 86.79 -93.93
C THR A 314 112.32 85.50 -93.99
N ASP A 315 112.96 84.33 -94.09
CA ASP A 315 112.25 83.05 -94.04
C ASP A 315 111.81 82.68 -92.61
N GLN A 316 112.55 83.11 -91.57
CA GLN A 316 112.08 83.00 -90.19
C GLN A 316 110.83 83.85 -89.92
N LEU A 317 110.74 85.07 -90.46
CA LEU A 317 109.53 85.90 -90.38
C LEU A 317 108.31 85.22 -91.01
N LYS A 318 108.45 84.65 -92.22
CA LYS A 318 107.36 83.88 -92.86
C LYS A 318 106.92 82.66 -92.05
N SER A 319 107.84 82.00 -91.34
CA SER A 319 107.49 80.87 -90.46
C SER A 319 106.69 81.30 -89.23
N LEU A 320 106.89 82.53 -88.74
CA LEU A 320 106.14 83.10 -87.62
C LEU A 320 104.78 83.64 -88.04
N GLU A 321 104.67 84.29 -89.20
CA GLU A 321 103.37 84.74 -89.74
C GLU A 321 102.42 83.56 -90.00
N LEU A 322 102.93 82.44 -90.55
CA LEU A 322 102.14 81.24 -90.80
C LEU A 322 101.67 80.55 -89.50
N ASN A 323 102.48 80.59 -88.44
CA ASN A 323 102.06 80.09 -87.13
C ASN A 323 100.99 81.00 -86.49
N TYR A 324 101.17 82.32 -86.54
CA TYR A 324 100.21 83.29 -85.98
C TYR A 324 98.82 83.19 -86.64
N GLU A 325 98.75 82.95 -87.96
CA GLU A 325 97.46 82.68 -88.62
C GLU A 325 96.84 81.33 -88.24
N SER A 326 97.62 80.34 -87.81
CA SER A 326 97.08 79.05 -87.35
C SER A 326 96.57 79.15 -85.91
N GLU A 327 97.29 79.84 -85.03
CA GLU A 327 96.87 80.11 -83.65
C GLU A 327 95.61 81.02 -83.61
N LEU A 328 95.50 82.02 -84.50
CA LEU A 328 94.28 82.83 -84.62
C LEU A 328 93.05 82.05 -85.11
N ARG A 329 93.22 80.90 -85.75
CA ARG A 329 92.09 80.01 -86.12
C ARG A 329 91.75 79.08 -84.97
N SER A 330 92.74 78.40 -84.40
CA SER A 330 92.56 77.56 -83.20
C SER A 330 91.85 78.30 -82.06
N TRP A 331 92.22 79.57 -81.83
CA TRP A 331 91.62 80.38 -80.76
C TRP A 331 90.19 80.87 -81.07
N ASN A 332 89.78 80.93 -82.35
CA ASN A 332 88.39 81.20 -82.72
C ASN A 332 87.54 79.92 -82.66
N ASP A 333 88.07 78.77 -83.10
CA ASP A 333 87.38 77.48 -83.00
C ASP A 333 87.14 77.09 -81.53
N GLU A 334 88.12 77.31 -80.64
CA GLU A 334 87.94 77.16 -79.19
C GLU A 334 86.90 78.14 -78.62
N ARG A 335 86.88 79.39 -79.08
CA ARG A 335 85.93 80.41 -78.62
C ARG A 335 84.49 80.11 -79.06
N GLU A 336 84.30 79.53 -80.24
CA GLU A 336 82.98 79.08 -80.72
C GLU A 336 82.55 77.78 -80.02
N SER A 337 83.50 76.89 -79.69
CA SER A 337 83.26 75.73 -78.80
C SER A 337 82.80 76.17 -77.40
N PHE A 338 83.47 77.13 -76.77
CA PHE A 338 83.04 77.70 -75.49
C PHE A 338 81.68 78.40 -75.57
N ALA A 339 81.34 79.04 -76.69
CA ALA A 339 80.01 79.61 -76.89
C ALA A 339 78.91 78.53 -76.91
N GLN A 340 79.16 77.38 -77.57
CA GLN A 340 78.25 76.23 -77.55
C GLN A 340 78.15 75.59 -76.15
N GLN A 341 79.26 75.49 -75.41
CA GLN A 341 79.24 75.01 -74.02
C GLN A 341 78.41 75.93 -73.10
N ILE A 342 78.57 77.25 -73.22
CA ILE A 342 77.77 78.24 -72.47
C ILE A 342 76.28 78.17 -72.85
N SER A 343 75.94 77.84 -74.10
CA SER A 343 74.55 77.54 -74.49
C SER A 343 74.02 76.29 -73.78
N SER A 344 74.76 75.18 -73.85
CA SER A 344 74.33 73.91 -73.23
C SER A 344 74.20 74.00 -71.69
N LEU A 345 75.05 74.77 -71.02
CA LEU A 345 74.94 75.04 -69.58
C LEU A 345 73.70 75.88 -69.23
N LYS A 346 73.22 76.75 -70.13
CA LYS A 346 71.93 77.46 -69.96
C LYS A 346 70.73 76.52 -70.09
N ASP A 347 70.78 75.59 -71.04
CA ASP A 347 69.72 74.60 -71.22
C ASP A 347 69.71 73.56 -70.08
N ILE A 348 70.87 73.24 -69.50
CA ILE A 348 70.96 72.41 -68.29
C ILE A 348 70.42 73.17 -67.07
N HIS A 349 70.81 74.43 -66.86
CA HIS A 349 70.37 75.23 -65.70
C HIS A 349 68.85 75.46 -65.70
N THR A 350 68.25 75.80 -66.85
CA THR A 350 66.79 75.96 -66.96
C THR A 350 66.02 74.65 -66.78
N ARG A 351 66.61 73.52 -67.18
CA ARG A 351 66.05 72.18 -66.95
C ARG A 351 66.17 71.74 -65.48
N GLU A 352 67.26 72.11 -64.80
CA GLU A 352 67.39 71.91 -63.35
C GLU A 352 66.36 72.75 -62.58
N GLU A 353 66.15 74.01 -62.95
CA GLU A 353 65.13 74.89 -62.37
C GLU A 353 63.72 74.28 -62.50
N SER A 354 63.40 73.73 -63.69
CA SER A 354 62.13 73.02 -63.95
C SER A 354 61.97 71.79 -63.07
N VAL A 355 63.00 70.94 -62.98
CA VAL A 355 62.97 69.73 -62.14
C VAL A 355 62.87 70.08 -60.65
N ARG A 356 63.51 71.15 -60.18
CA ARG A 356 63.35 71.66 -58.81
C ARG A 356 61.93 72.13 -58.53
N GLN A 357 61.25 72.76 -59.50
CA GLN A 357 59.86 73.19 -59.36
C GLN A 357 58.88 72.00 -59.36
N GLU A 358 59.05 71.02 -60.25
CA GLU A 358 58.23 69.80 -60.27
C GLU A 358 58.40 68.98 -58.99
N MET A 359 59.65 68.75 -58.56
CA MET A 359 59.96 68.01 -57.33
C MET A 359 59.43 68.73 -56.08
N SER A 360 59.49 70.07 -56.04
CA SER A 360 58.86 70.88 -54.98
C SER A 360 57.33 70.72 -54.96
N ALA A 361 56.68 70.68 -56.13
CA ALA A 361 55.24 70.44 -56.23
C ALA A 361 54.85 69.01 -55.79
N GLU A 362 55.66 67.99 -56.09
CA GLU A 362 55.43 66.62 -55.60
C GLU A 362 55.68 66.49 -54.09
N PHE A 363 56.72 67.12 -53.53
CA PHE A 363 56.90 67.18 -52.08
C PHE A 363 55.72 67.88 -51.39
N THR A 364 55.22 68.97 -51.95
CA THR A 364 54.03 69.66 -51.40
C THR A 364 52.79 68.75 -51.43
N ARG A 365 52.56 68.03 -52.54
CA ARG A 365 51.43 67.07 -52.66
C ARG A 365 51.55 65.89 -51.70
N THR A 366 52.74 65.32 -51.55
CA THR A 366 52.97 64.17 -50.66
C THR A 366 52.89 64.56 -49.19
N ILE A 367 53.35 65.76 -48.81
CA ILE A 367 53.14 66.32 -47.47
C ILE A 367 51.63 66.46 -47.18
N SER A 368 50.85 67.12 -48.04
CA SER A 368 49.41 67.28 -47.81
C SER A 368 48.64 65.95 -47.83
N ALA A 369 49.08 64.96 -48.60
CA ALA A 369 48.52 63.61 -48.54
C ALA A 369 48.77 62.95 -47.18
N LEU A 370 50.02 62.96 -46.70
CA LEU A 370 50.41 62.42 -45.39
C LEU A 370 49.74 63.17 -44.23
N GLU A 371 49.56 64.49 -44.33
CA GLU A 371 48.79 65.28 -43.36
C GLU A 371 47.33 64.82 -43.30
N SER A 372 46.69 64.57 -44.45
CA SER A 372 45.31 64.06 -44.50
C SER A 372 45.18 62.64 -43.93
N GLU A 373 46.15 61.77 -44.19
CA GLU A 373 46.21 60.41 -43.64
C GLU A 373 46.43 60.42 -42.12
N ASN A 374 47.29 61.31 -41.62
CA ASN A 374 47.57 61.46 -40.19
C ASN A 374 46.37 62.05 -39.42
N VAL A 375 45.58 62.95 -40.05
CA VAL A 375 44.28 63.37 -39.50
C VAL A 375 43.30 62.19 -39.43
N LEU A 376 43.25 61.34 -40.46
CA LEU A 376 42.34 60.18 -40.52
C LEU A 376 42.72 59.10 -39.48
N LEU A 377 44.03 58.85 -39.30
CA LEU A 377 44.56 58.02 -38.21
C LEU A 377 44.27 58.62 -36.82
N SER A 378 44.31 59.95 -36.68
CA SER A 378 43.95 60.65 -35.43
C SER A 378 42.46 60.50 -35.09
N THR A 379 41.56 60.47 -36.09
CA THR A 379 40.13 60.18 -35.87
C THR A 379 39.91 58.70 -35.51
N LEU A 380 40.47 57.75 -36.26
CA LEU A 380 40.33 56.31 -35.98
C LEU A 380 40.89 55.94 -34.59
N SER A 381 42.01 56.54 -34.19
CA SER A 381 42.59 56.36 -32.85
C SER A 381 41.67 56.84 -31.73
N LYS A 382 40.96 57.96 -31.93
CA LYS A 382 39.95 58.46 -30.97
C LYS A 382 38.70 57.60 -30.94
N GLU A 383 38.25 57.09 -32.08
CA GLU A 383 37.10 56.19 -32.15
C GLU A 383 37.40 54.86 -31.45
N ALA A 384 38.56 54.25 -31.71
CA ALA A 384 39.01 53.05 -31.01
C ALA A 384 39.15 53.26 -29.48
N LEU A 385 39.64 54.42 -29.04
CA LEU A 385 39.75 54.76 -27.61
C LEU A 385 38.36 54.93 -26.95
N ASN A 386 37.41 55.54 -27.66
CA ASN A 386 36.03 55.68 -27.19
C ASN A 386 35.31 54.32 -27.13
N GLU A 387 35.53 53.45 -28.12
CA GLU A 387 34.96 52.10 -28.16
C GLU A 387 35.57 51.20 -27.08
N GLN A 388 36.89 51.26 -26.85
CA GLN A 388 37.55 50.61 -25.72
C GLN A 388 36.96 51.08 -24.38
N SER A 389 36.74 52.40 -24.22
CA SER A 389 36.13 52.97 -23.01
C SER A 389 34.69 52.48 -22.81
N ARG A 390 33.92 52.34 -23.89
CA ARG A 390 32.54 51.82 -23.86
C ARG A 390 32.48 50.33 -23.52
N LEU A 391 33.38 49.52 -24.09
CA LEU A 391 33.53 48.10 -23.75
C LEU A 391 33.97 47.92 -22.30
N GLN A 392 34.88 48.76 -21.79
CA GLN A 392 35.31 48.71 -20.40
C GLN A 392 34.20 49.14 -19.41
N ALA A 393 33.28 50.03 -19.82
CA ALA A 393 32.08 50.33 -19.04
C ALA A 393 31.10 49.15 -19.03
N SER A 394 30.82 48.56 -20.19
CA SER A 394 29.92 47.40 -20.33
C SER A 394 30.45 46.15 -19.60
N LEU A 395 31.77 45.94 -19.57
CA LEU A 395 32.39 44.88 -18.78
C LEU A 395 32.08 45.04 -17.28
N LYS A 396 32.27 46.25 -16.74
CA LYS A 396 31.97 46.55 -15.32
C LYS A 396 30.50 46.43 -14.98
N GLU A 397 29.62 46.79 -15.91
CA GLU A 397 28.17 46.60 -15.76
C GLU A 397 27.83 45.10 -15.69
N SER A 398 28.45 44.27 -16.54
CA SER A 398 28.32 42.81 -16.49
C SER A 398 28.95 42.19 -15.23
N GLU A 399 30.07 42.72 -14.72
CA GLU A 399 30.68 42.28 -13.45
C GLU A 399 29.74 42.56 -12.28
N ILE A 400 29.13 43.76 -12.22
CA ILE A 400 28.16 44.14 -11.18
C ILE A 400 26.91 43.26 -11.23
N ILE A 401 26.38 42.97 -12.43
CA ILE A 401 25.22 42.07 -12.59
C ILE A 401 25.57 40.66 -12.10
N PHE A 402 26.73 40.12 -12.49
CA PHE A 402 27.17 38.78 -12.06
C PHE A 402 27.41 38.68 -10.55
N GLU A 403 27.92 39.74 -9.91
CA GLU A 403 28.04 39.79 -8.44
C GLU A 403 26.66 39.87 -7.75
N GLN A 404 25.68 40.56 -8.35
CA GLN A 404 24.30 40.62 -7.84
C GLN A 404 23.58 39.28 -7.98
N GLU A 405 23.63 38.64 -9.15
CA GLU A 405 23.07 37.30 -9.38
C GLU A 405 23.69 36.26 -8.42
N ARG A 406 25.01 36.31 -8.24
CA ARG A 406 25.70 35.47 -7.26
C ARG A 406 25.23 35.72 -5.82
N HIS A 407 24.98 36.97 -5.44
CA HIS A 407 24.45 37.28 -4.10
C HIS A 407 23.02 36.75 -3.93
N ILE A 408 22.17 36.92 -4.94
CA ILE A 408 20.78 36.40 -4.95
C ILE A 408 20.79 34.89 -4.82
N LEU A 409 21.59 34.16 -5.62
CA LEU A 409 21.72 32.71 -5.53
C LEU A 409 22.25 32.24 -4.17
N GLN A 410 23.21 32.97 -3.58
CA GLN A 410 23.72 32.65 -2.24
C GLN A 410 22.68 32.90 -1.14
N GLU A 411 21.81 33.89 -1.32
CA GLU A 411 20.69 34.20 -0.43
C GLU A 411 19.53 33.21 -0.59
N GLU A 412 19.18 32.79 -1.81
CA GLU A 412 18.21 31.72 -2.08
C GLU A 412 18.66 30.38 -1.50
N VAL A 413 19.93 29.99 -1.67
CA VAL A 413 20.49 28.78 -1.04
C VAL A 413 20.41 28.87 0.48
N SER A 414 20.59 30.06 1.05
CA SER A 414 20.47 30.29 2.50
C SER A 414 19.02 30.19 2.97
N LEU A 415 18.07 30.80 2.25
CA LEU A 415 16.63 30.73 2.53
C LEU A 415 16.08 29.30 2.37
N GLN A 416 16.50 28.58 1.34
CA GLN A 416 16.10 27.19 1.11
C GLN A 416 16.68 26.26 2.19
N LYS A 417 17.90 26.53 2.67
CA LYS A 417 18.45 25.84 3.84
C LYS A 417 17.61 26.11 5.10
N VAL A 418 17.25 27.36 5.38
CA VAL A 418 16.38 27.71 6.52
C VAL A 418 15.01 27.02 6.41
N ARG A 419 14.37 27.03 5.23
CA ARG A 419 13.11 26.30 4.99
C ARG A 419 13.24 24.80 5.22
N ASN A 420 14.36 24.19 4.82
CA ASN A 420 14.61 22.77 5.07
C ASN A 420 14.81 22.48 6.58
N GLU A 421 15.45 23.39 7.31
CA GLU A 421 15.60 23.29 8.78
C GLU A 421 14.26 23.52 9.51
N GLU A 422 13.42 24.45 9.05
CA GLU A 422 12.04 24.65 9.55
C GLU A 422 11.14 23.43 9.28
N ASN A 423 11.16 22.89 8.06
CA ASN A 423 10.41 21.68 7.69
C ASN A 423 10.89 20.47 8.51
N ALA A 424 12.19 20.31 8.74
CA ALA A 424 12.72 19.27 9.63
C ALA A 424 12.23 19.44 11.08
N LEU A 425 12.15 20.67 11.59
CA LEU A 425 11.58 20.97 12.91
C LEU A 425 10.06 20.74 12.99
N ILE A 426 9.32 20.97 11.90
CA ILE A 426 7.88 20.66 11.80
C ILE A 426 7.70 19.14 11.85
N HIS A 427 8.37 18.38 10.98
CA HIS A 427 8.30 16.93 10.98
C HIS A 427 8.78 16.30 12.29
N GLN A 428 9.76 16.91 12.98
CA GLN A 428 10.20 16.46 14.30
C GLN A 428 9.11 16.65 15.38
N ARG A 429 8.28 17.69 15.30
CA ARG A 429 7.09 17.85 16.16
C ARG A 429 6.01 16.84 15.77
N GLU A 430 5.68 16.71 14.49
CA GLU A 430 4.68 15.75 14.01
C GLU A 430 5.02 14.31 14.45
N ILE A 431 6.29 13.89 14.32
CA ILE A 431 6.77 12.58 14.79
C ILE A 431 6.68 12.45 16.32
N LYS A 432 6.96 13.51 17.09
CA LYS A 432 6.81 13.51 18.55
C LYS A 432 5.34 13.39 18.95
N ASP A 433 4.46 14.17 18.32
CA ASP A 433 3.04 14.23 18.66
C ASP A 433 2.32 12.95 18.22
N ILE A 434 2.68 12.36 17.06
CA ILE A 434 2.26 11.01 16.65
C ILE A 434 2.74 9.96 17.67
N LYS A 435 3.98 10.06 18.17
CA LYS A 435 4.53 9.13 19.16
C LYS A 435 3.84 9.23 20.52
N GLU A 436 3.47 10.44 20.96
CA GLU A 436 2.72 10.66 22.20
C GLU A 436 1.28 10.13 22.06
N ASN A 437 0.57 10.48 20.98
CA ASN A 437 -0.76 9.92 20.67
C ASN A 437 -0.75 8.37 20.58
N LEU A 438 0.29 7.78 19.99
CA LEU A 438 0.43 6.33 19.88
C LEU A 438 0.75 5.69 21.24
N MET A 439 1.46 6.38 22.13
CA MET A 439 1.73 5.90 23.48
C MET A 439 0.46 5.96 24.36
N ASP A 440 -0.34 7.02 24.24
CA ASP A 440 -1.65 7.10 24.90
C ASP A 440 -2.63 6.04 24.38
N ALA A 441 -2.65 5.78 23.07
CA ALA A 441 -3.45 4.71 22.47
C ALA A 441 -3.02 3.31 22.95
N LEU A 442 -1.72 3.08 23.17
CA LEU A 442 -1.21 1.85 23.78
C LEU A 442 -1.61 1.73 25.25
N LEU A 443 -1.52 2.80 26.04
CA LEU A 443 -1.97 2.83 27.43
C LEU A 443 -3.47 2.57 27.54
N GLU A 444 -4.30 3.14 26.65
CA GLU A 444 -5.75 2.90 26.65
C GLU A 444 -6.09 1.47 26.20
N ARG A 445 -5.39 0.93 25.20
CA ARG A 445 -5.47 -0.50 24.83
C ARG A 445 -5.18 -1.39 26.03
N ASP A 446 -4.16 -1.08 26.82
CA ASP A 446 -3.73 -1.92 27.95
C ASP A 446 -4.67 -1.79 29.16
N LYS A 447 -5.31 -0.64 29.37
CA LYS A 447 -6.48 -0.50 30.27
C LYS A 447 -7.66 -1.37 29.80
N ILE A 448 -7.98 -1.36 28.51
CA ILE A 448 -9.07 -2.17 27.94
C ILE A 448 -8.76 -3.67 28.06
N LEU A 449 -7.52 -4.08 27.84
CA LEU A 449 -7.08 -5.47 28.00
C LEU A 449 -7.12 -5.94 29.46
N THR A 450 -6.67 -5.12 30.40
CA THR A 450 -6.74 -5.46 31.84
C THR A 450 -8.18 -5.47 32.37
N ALA A 451 -9.03 -4.53 31.95
CA ALA A 451 -10.46 -4.55 32.26
C ALA A 451 -11.17 -5.77 31.64
N LYS A 452 -10.78 -6.19 30.42
CA LYS A 452 -11.25 -7.43 29.79
C LYS A 452 -10.82 -8.66 30.61
N GLN A 453 -9.56 -8.75 31.01
CA GLN A 453 -9.06 -9.86 31.83
C GLN A 453 -9.80 -9.96 33.17
N GLN A 454 -10.00 -8.84 33.88
CA GLN A 454 -10.79 -8.80 35.13
C GLN A 454 -12.23 -9.28 34.92
N ARG A 455 -12.86 -8.93 33.78
CA ARG A 455 -14.22 -9.39 33.44
C ARG A 455 -14.26 -10.87 33.06
N GLU A 456 -13.25 -11.37 32.35
CA GLU A 456 -13.12 -12.81 32.07
C GLU A 456 -12.89 -13.60 33.37
N GLU A 457 -12.04 -13.11 34.28
CA GLU A 457 -11.80 -13.72 35.59
C GLU A 457 -13.06 -13.73 36.48
N HIS A 458 -13.84 -12.65 36.51
CA HIS A 458 -15.16 -12.63 37.15
C HIS A 458 -16.10 -13.70 36.56
N LEU A 459 -16.16 -13.82 35.23
CA LEU A 459 -17.00 -14.82 34.56
C LEU A 459 -16.53 -16.25 34.86
N TYR A 460 -15.23 -16.51 34.97
CA TYR A 460 -14.72 -17.81 35.41
C TYR A 460 -15.09 -18.11 36.87
N GLN A 461 -15.04 -17.13 37.76
CA GLN A 461 -15.48 -17.27 39.16
C GLN A 461 -16.99 -17.53 39.26
N GLU A 462 -17.80 -16.80 38.49
CA GLU A 462 -19.26 -16.97 38.41
C GLU A 462 -19.65 -18.35 37.85
N ILE A 463 -18.98 -18.81 36.78
CA ILE A 463 -19.16 -20.16 36.23
C ILE A 463 -18.75 -21.25 37.23
N ALA A 464 -17.67 -21.04 37.99
CA ALA A 464 -17.23 -21.98 39.02
C ALA A 464 -18.20 -22.05 40.22
N GLN A 465 -18.75 -20.92 40.63
CA GLN A 465 -19.80 -20.88 41.65
C GLN A 465 -21.06 -21.61 41.16
N LEU A 466 -21.55 -21.31 39.95
CA LEU A 466 -22.70 -22.00 39.36
C LEU A 466 -22.47 -23.51 39.20
N HIS A 467 -21.25 -23.96 38.90
CA HIS A 467 -20.90 -25.37 38.88
C HIS A 467 -20.98 -26.01 40.28
N THR A 468 -20.58 -25.27 41.32
CA THR A 468 -20.63 -25.71 42.72
C THR A 468 -22.09 -25.80 43.18
N ASP A 469 -22.89 -24.75 42.94
CA ASP A 469 -24.32 -24.71 43.23
C ASP A 469 -25.09 -25.85 42.55
N LEU A 470 -24.79 -26.12 41.27
CA LEU A 470 -25.38 -27.25 40.53
C LEU A 470 -24.96 -28.60 41.09
N SER A 471 -23.69 -28.76 41.50
CA SER A 471 -23.19 -29.98 42.13
C SER A 471 -23.86 -30.23 43.49
N ASP A 472 -24.06 -29.20 44.30
CA ASP A 472 -24.76 -29.28 45.59
C ASP A 472 -26.25 -29.58 45.42
N ILE A 473 -26.90 -28.96 44.42
CA ILE A 473 -28.29 -29.30 44.03
C ILE A 473 -28.37 -30.77 43.58
N GLN A 474 -27.43 -31.24 42.76
CA GLN A 474 -27.41 -32.63 42.28
C GLN A 474 -27.16 -33.63 43.42
N ALA A 475 -26.27 -33.32 44.36
CA ALA A 475 -26.04 -34.10 45.57
C ALA A 475 -27.27 -34.12 46.50
N GLY A 476 -27.93 -32.98 46.68
CA GLY A 476 -29.17 -32.85 47.47
C GLY A 476 -30.34 -33.62 46.86
N LEU A 477 -30.51 -33.56 45.53
CA LEU A 477 -31.49 -34.35 44.79
C LEU A 477 -31.21 -35.85 44.92
N LYS A 478 -29.96 -36.28 44.75
CA LYS A 478 -29.58 -37.69 44.90
C LYS A 478 -29.77 -38.21 46.33
N SER A 479 -29.41 -37.43 47.35
CA SER A 479 -29.66 -37.78 48.75
C SER A 479 -31.16 -37.94 49.05
N ARG A 480 -32.01 -37.12 48.41
CA ARG A 480 -33.47 -37.24 48.48
C ARG A 480 -34.01 -38.44 47.72
N GLU A 481 -33.46 -38.77 46.56
CA GLU A 481 -33.76 -39.99 45.79
C GLU A 481 -33.39 -41.24 46.61
N ASP A 482 -32.18 -41.30 47.17
CA ASP A 482 -31.73 -42.36 48.08
C ASP A 482 -32.61 -42.46 49.35
N SER A 483 -33.21 -41.37 49.82
CA SER A 483 -34.22 -41.41 50.89
C SER A 483 -35.53 -42.03 50.42
N LEU A 484 -36.07 -41.57 49.30
CA LEU A 484 -37.33 -42.08 48.73
C LEU A 484 -37.23 -43.56 48.35
N ILE A 485 -36.08 -44.02 47.83
CA ILE A 485 -35.80 -45.43 47.56
C ILE A 485 -35.84 -46.24 48.87
N ARG A 486 -35.25 -45.74 49.97
CA ARG A 486 -35.32 -46.39 51.29
C ARG A 486 -36.76 -46.43 51.83
N ASP A 487 -37.54 -45.38 51.65
CA ASP A 487 -38.94 -45.31 52.08
C ASP A 487 -39.84 -46.28 51.27
N VAL A 488 -39.62 -46.38 49.96
CA VAL A 488 -40.30 -47.37 49.09
C VAL A 488 -39.93 -48.79 49.50
N VAL A 489 -38.64 -49.11 49.64
CA VAL A 489 -38.17 -50.44 50.11
C VAL A 489 -38.67 -50.76 51.52
N SER A 490 -38.91 -49.76 52.37
CA SER A 490 -39.55 -49.94 53.68
C SER A 490 -41.05 -50.28 53.54
N ARG A 491 -41.77 -49.57 52.69
CA ARG A 491 -43.19 -49.85 52.37
C ARG A 491 -43.38 -51.21 51.69
N ASP A 492 -42.51 -51.60 50.77
CA ASP A 492 -42.55 -52.92 50.12
C ASP A 492 -42.38 -54.06 51.14
N LYS A 493 -41.51 -53.88 52.14
CA LYS A 493 -41.39 -54.82 53.27
C LYS A 493 -42.66 -54.87 54.12
N GLN A 494 -43.29 -53.72 54.39
CA GLN A 494 -44.58 -53.66 55.11
C GLN A 494 -45.71 -54.34 54.31
N ILE A 495 -45.81 -54.07 53.00
CA ILE A 495 -46.77 -54.71 52.08
C ILE A 495 -46.53 -56.23 52.02
N THR A 496 -45.27 -56.67 51.97
CA THR A 496 -44.92 -58.09 51.99
C THR A 496 -45.34 -58.75 53.30
N ALA A 497 -45.09 -58.11 54.45
CA ALA A 497 -45.51 -58.59 55.76
C ALA A 497 -47.05 -58.66 55.90
N LEU A 498 -47.77 -57.64 55.41
CA LEU A 498 -49.24 -57.63 55.36
C LEU A 498 -49.78 -58.72 54.43
N SER A 499 -49.12 -58.98 53.29
CA SER A 499 -49.48 -60.07 52.37
C SER A 499 -49.34 -61.44 53.04
N VAL A 500 -48.22 -61.70 53.74
CA VAL A 500 -48.03 -62.92 54.53
C VAL A 500 -49.08 -63.05 55.64
N ASN A 501 -49.40 -61.96 56.33
CA ASN A 501 -50.41 -61.98 57.40
C ASN A 501 -51.83 -62.24 56.84
N ASN A 502 -52.17 -61.66 55.68
CA ASN A 502 -53.41 -61.96 54.96
C ASN A 502 -53.48 -63.43 54.50
N GLU A 503 -52.35 -64.03 54.10
CA GLU A 503 -52.30 -65.44 53.73
C GLU A 503 -52.51 -66.37 54.95
N VAL A 504 -52.00 -65.99 56.12
CA VAL A 504 -52.29 -66.67 57.39
C VAL A 504 -53.77 -66.53 57.76
N ILE A 505 -54.36 -65.33 57.62
CA ILE A 505 -55.79 -65.09 57.88
C ILE A 505 -56.68 -65.91 56.93
N ARG A 506 -56.31 -66.03 55.64
CA ARG A 506 -56.99 -66.92 54.68
C ARG A 506 -56.91 -68.38 55.11
N ALA A 507 -55.73 -68.87 55.46
CA ALA A 507 -55.53 -70.24 55.91
C ALA A 507 -56.34 -70.55 57.18
N GLU A 508 -56.47 -69.60 58.11
CA GLU A 508 -57.31 -69.77 59.29
C GLU A 508 -58.81 -69.70 58.97
N ALA A 509 -59.24 -68.79 58.09
CA ALA A 509 -60.62 -68.75 57.61
C ALA A 509 -61.03 -70.06 56.90
N ASP A 510 -60.12 -70.68 56.14
CA ASP A 510 -60.35 -71.98 55.49
C ASP A 510 -60.30 -73.15 56.48
N ARG A 511 -59.52 -73.09 57.57
CA ARG A 511 -59.64 -74.02 58.71
C ARG A 511 -61.00 -73.91 59.39
N VAL A 512 -61.46 -72.70 59.68
CA VAL A 512 -62.78 -72.45 60.28
C VAL A 512 -63.91 -72.93 59.36
N ARG A 513 -63.80 -72.71 58.04
CA ARG A 513 -64.74 -73.30 57.04
C ARG A 513 -64.74 -74.83 57.07
N HIS A 514 -63.58 -75.49 57.17
CA HIS A 514 -63.52 -76.94 57.30
C HIS A 514 -64.08 -77.45 58.64
N GLN A 515 -63.88 -76.73 59.75
CA GLN A 515 -64.50 -77.05 61.03
C GLN A 515 -66.03 -76.88 60.98
N LEU A 516 -66.52 -75.79 60.38
CA LEU A 516 -67.94 -75.56 60.15
C LEU A 516 -68.54 -76.67 59.26
N GLY A 517 -67.85 -77.05 58.18
CA GLY A 517 -68.25 -78.15 57.30
C GLY A 517 -68.40 -79.46 58.06
N ARG A 518 -67.38 -79.85 58.84
CA ARG A 518 -67.44 -81.05 59.69
C ARG A 518 -68.56 -81.00 60.73
N LEU A 519 -68.80 -79.84 61.35
CA LEU A 519 -69.91 -79.67 62.29
C LEU A 519 -71.28 -79.78 61.59
N GLN A 520 -71.41 -79.26 60.37
CA GLN A 520 -72.61 -79.44 59.55
C GLN A 520 -72.78 -80.90 59.10
N GLU A 521 -71.70 -81.62 58.81
CA GLU A 521 -71.71 -83.06 58.52
C GLU A 521 -72.12 -83.88 59.74
N THR A 522 -71.60 -83.61 60.95
CA THR A 522 -72.02 -84.32 62.16
C THR A 522 -73.47 -83.99 62.55
N ILE A 523 -73.90 -82.73 62.44
CA ILE A 523 -75.30 -82.33 62.70
C ILE A 523 -76.25 -82.98 61.68
N ARG A 524 -75.83 -83.15 60.42
CA ARG A 524 -76.59 -83.95 59.43
C ARG A 524 -76.60 -85.42 59.81
N ALA A 525 -75.46 -86.02 60.11
CA ALA A 525 -75.38 -87.43 60.48
C ALA A 525 -76.25 -87.77 61.71
N GLU A 526 -76.18 -86.99 62.79
CA GLU A 526 -77.03 -87.19 63.98
C GLU A 526 -78.52 -87.01 63.67
N LYS A 527 -78.86 -86.06 62.79
CA LYS A 527 -80.25 -85.83 62.36
C LYS A 527 -80.76 -86.93 61.44
N ASP A 528 -79.93 -87.41 60.52
CA ASP A 528 -80.28 -88.45 59.57
C ASP A 528 -80.31 -89.83 60.26
N ASP A 529 -79.43 -90.11 61.23
CA ASP A 529 -79.49 -91.32 62.07
C ASP A 529 -80.72 -91.32 62.99
N SER A 530 -81.08 -90.18 63.59
CA SER A 530 -82.32 -90.09 64.40
C SER A 530 -83.59 -90.17 63.55
N VAL A 531 -83.58 -89.60 62.35
CA VAL A 531 -84.64 -89.81 61.34
C VAL A 531 -84.69 -91.27 60.87
N HIS A 532 -83.54 -91.93 60.65
CA HIS A 532 -83.49 -93.35 60.29
C HIS A 532 -83.90 -94.27 61.45
N ALA A 533 -83.65 -93.91 62.70
CA ALA A 533 -84.17 -94.61 63.88
C ALA A 533 -85.70 -94.51 63.92
N LEU A 534 -86.26 -93.32 63.74
CA LEU A 534 -87.71 -93.12 63.62
C LEU A 534 -88.31 -93.88 62.43
N TYR A 535 -87.65 -93.91 61.27
CA TYR A 535 -88.11 -94.75 60.15
C TYR A 535 -88.10 -96.24 60.48
N ARG A 536 -87.08 -96.77 61.16
CA ARG A 536 -87.08 -98.18 61.60
C ARG A 536 -88.20 -98.46 62.61
N GLU A 537 -88.49 -97.52 63.50
CA GLU A 537 -89.60 -97.66 64.45
C GLU A 537 -90.96 -97.57 63.77
N ILE A 538 -91.13 -96.67 62.79
CA ILE A 538 -92.31 -96.60 61.91
C ILE A 538 -92.48 -97.92 61.14
N THR A 539 -91.45 -98.45 60.48
CA THR A 539 -91.54 -99.74 59.77
C THR A 539 -91.86 -100.90 60.73
N ALA A 540 -91.32 -100.92 61.94
CA ALA A 540 -91.65 -101.91 62.96
C ALA A 540 -93.06 -101.73 63.56
N LEU A 541 -93.67 -100.55 63.43
CA LEU A 541 -95.08 -100.30 63.74
C LEU A 541 -95.99 -100.65 62.55
N GLU A 542 -95.56 -100.39 61.32
CA GLU A 542 -96.23 -100.83 60.09
C GLU A 542 -96.28 -102.35 60.00
N GLU A 543 -95.19 -103.08 60.31
CA GLU A 543 -95.19 -104.54 60.43
C GLU A 543 -96.15 -105.05 61.52
N LYS A 544 -96.28 -104.33 62.65
CA LYS A 544 -97.27 -104.66 63.69
C LYS A 544 -98.70 -104.35 63.26
N ILE A 545 -98.92 -103.29 62.48
CA ILE A 545 -100.22 -102.97 61.88
C ILE A 545 -100.60 -104.04 60.86
N ILE A 546 -99.69 -104.41 59.95
CA ILE A 546 -99.88 -105.52 58.99
C ILE A 546 -100.10 -106.84 59.74
N GLY A 547 -99.41 -107.10 60.85
CA GLY A 547 -99.68 -108.26 61.71
C GLY A 547 -101.04 -108.22 62.41
N LYS A 548 -101.58 -107.02 62.69
CA LYS A 548 -102.94 -106.80 63.20
C LYS A 548 -103.99 -106.85 62.10
N GLU A 549 -103.69 -106.44 60.88
CA GLU A 549 -104.54 -106.61 59.69
C GLU A 549 -104.60 -108.07 59.25
N ILE A 550 -103.46 -108.77 59.27
CA ILE A 550 -103.23 -110.12 59.80
C ILE A 550 -104.38 -110.79 60.56
N GLU A 551 -104.40 -110.51 61.87
CA GLU A 551 -105.42 -110.96 62.80
C GLU A 551 -106.83 -110.51 62.39
N ILE A 552 -107.03 -109.25 61.97
CA ILE A 552 -108.34 -108.70 61.58
C ILE A 552 -108.89 -109.42 60.35
N THR A 553 -108.08 -109.79 59.37
CA THR A 553 -108.51 -110.55 58.19
C THR A 553 -108.73 -112.02 58.52
N SER A 554 -107.98 -112.60 59.47
CA SER A 554 -108.28 -113.94 60.01
C SER A 554 -109.58 -113.96 60.83
N LEU A 555 -109.85 -112.89 61.58
CA LEU A 555 -111.09 -112.69 62.34
C LEU A 555 -112.25 -112.38 61.39
N SER A 556 -112.00 -111.64 60.30
CA SER A 556 -112.97 -111.35 59.25
C SER A 556 -113.23 -112.57 58.37
N GLU A 557 -112.26 -113.46 58.13
CA GLU A 557 -112.49 -114.79 57.57
C GLU A 557 -113.36 -115.62 58.51
N ARG A 558 -113.10 -115.58 59.82
CA ARG A 558 -113.89 -116.31 60.82
C ARG A 558 -115.31 -115.75 60.93
N LEU A 559 -115.46 -114.43 60.83
CA LEU A 559 -116.74 -113.73 60.78
C LEU A 559 -117.44 -114.04 59.46
N LEU A 560 -116.76 -114.01 58.30
CA LEU A 560 -117.28 -114.44 56.99
C LEU A 560 -117.59 -115.94 56.91
N ARG A 561 -116.97 -116.80 57.72
CA ARG A 561 -117.38 -118.22 57.85
C ARG A 561 -118.67 -118.35 58.64
N LEU A 562 -118.82 -117.62 59.75
CA LEU A 562 -120.07 -117.54 60.52
C LEU A 562 -121.19 -116.86 59.71
N ASP A 563 -120.88 -115.81 58.97
CA ASP A 563 -121.79 -115.16 58.04
C ASP A 563 -122.08 -116.05 56.84
N ALA A 564 -121.14 -116.84 56.32
CA ALA A 564 -121.43 -117.85 55.29
C ALA A 564 -122.28 -119.02 55.84
N GLU A 565 -122.34 -119.21 57.16
CA GLU A 565 -123.19 -120.20 57.82
C GLU A 565 -124.62 -119.65 58.03
N ASN A 566 -124.74 -118.44 58.60
CA ASN A 566 -126.01 -117.69 58.66
C ASN A 566 -126.59 -117.41 57.26
N THR A 567 -125.73 -117.04 56.31
CA THR A 567 -126.09 -116.75 54.92
C THR A 567 -126.29 -118.04 54.12
N ARG A 568 -125.80 -119.20 54.55
CA ARG A 568 -126.27 -120.50 54.01
C ARG A 568 -127.69 -120.83 54.46
N LEU A 569 -128.10 -120.41 55.66
CA LEU A 569 -129.50 -120.51 56.08
C LEU A 569 -130.41 -119.53 55.32
N LEU A 570 -129.91 -118.32 55.01
CA LEU A 570 -130.68 -117.28 54.30
C LEU A 570 -130.64 -117.38 52.75
N GLN A 571 -129.56 -117.83 52.13
CA GLN A 571 -129.46 -118.03 50.66
C GLN A 571 -130.14 -119.31 50.14
N ASN A 572 -130.92 -119.99 50.98
CA ASN A 572 -131.99 -120.85 50.50
C ASN A 572 -133.18 -120.06 49.91
N LEU A 573 -133.23 -118.72 50.03
CA LEU A 573 -134.34 -117.89 49.54
C LEU A 573 -134.05 -117.06 48.26
N THR A 574 -132.86 -116.48 48.05
CA THR A 574 -132.57 -115.68 46.82
C THR A 574 -131.07 -115.56 46.46
N LYS A 575 -130.76 -115.27 45.19
CA LYS A 575 -129.40 -115.15 44.61
C LYS A 575 -129.30 -114.11 43.48
N THR A 576 -128.06 -113.80 43.04
CA THR A 576 -127.60 -113.08 41.81
C THR A 576 -127.67 -111.52 41.84
N ILE A 577 -126.75 -110.71 41.26
CA ILE A 577 -125.30 -110.79 40.87
C ILE A 577 -124.74 -109.33 40.60
N PRO A 578 -123.41 -109.02 40.52
CA PRO A 578 -122.83 -107.68 40.86
C PRO A 578 -121.89 -106.95 39.82
N THR A 579 -121.09 -105.95 40.27
CA THR A 579 -119.76 -105.43 39.76
C THR A 579 -119.71 -104.50 38.49
N ASP A 580 -118.73 -103.58 38.19
CA ASP A 580 -117.49 -103.05 38.85
C ASP A 580 -116.88 -101.71 38.25
N SER A 581 -115.91 -101.06 38.95
CA SER A 581 -114.70 -100.24 38.51
C SER A 581 -114.78 -99.03 37.51
N GLY A 582 -113.78 -98.10 37.29
CA GLY A 582 -112.51 -97.70 37.96
C GLY A 582 -111.49 -96.80 37.11
N ILE A 583 -110.69 -95.90 37.76
CA ILE A 583 -109.20 -95.55 37.61
C ILE A 583 -108.55 -95.11 36.22
N LYS A 584 -107.48 -94.26 36.01
CA LYS A 584 -106.74 -93.06 36.62
C LYS A 584 -105.59 -92.48 35.68
N SER A 585 -105.10 -91.23 35.95
CA SER A 585 -103.67 -90.68 36.02
C SER A 585 -102.67 -90.33 34.83
N ASP A 586 -102.08 -89.10 34.92
CA ASP A 586 -100.65 -88.60 34.84
C ASP A 586 -99.84 -88.17 33.53
N ILE A 587 -98.59 -87.60 33.64
CA ILE A 587 -98.06 -86.40 32.85
C ILE A 587 -96.53 -86.40 32.32
N PRO A 588 -95.70 -85.31 32.01
CA PRO A 588 -94.71 -85.28 30.85
C PRO A 588 -93.21 -84.77 31.06
N SER A 589 -92.39 -84.48 29.99
CA SER A 589 -91.02 -83.83 30.02
C SER A 589 -90.51 -83.18 28.65
N VAL A 590 -89.27 -82.61 28.55
CA VAL A 590 -88.77 -81.60 27.52
C VAL A 590 -87.25 -81.66 27.10
N LYS A 591 -86.81 -81.22 25.88
CA LYS A 591 -85.43 -80.67 25.52
C LYS A 591 -85.24 -79.98 24.11
N GLU A 592 -84.02 -79.50 23.75
CA GLU A 592 -83.67 -78.42 22.74
C GLU A 592 -82.66 -78.77 21.58
N ASP A 593 -82.31 -77.80 20.68
CA ASP A 593 -81.46 -77.90 19.44
C ASP A 593 -80.58 -76.60 19.12
N PRO A 594 -79.60 -76.57 18.15
CA PRO A 594 -78.57 -75.49 17.99
C PRO A 594 -78.53 -74.65 16.63
N PRO A 595 -77.41 -74.17 15.98
CA PRO A 595 -77.19 -72.73 15.66
C PRO A 595 -76.86 -72.29 14.19
N VAL A 596 -76.68 -70.98 13.91
CA VAL A 596 -76.49 -70.34 12.55
C VAL A 596 -75.42 -69.19 12.51
N SER A 597 -75.04 -68.71 11.32
CA SER A 597 -73.95 -67.76 10.95
C SER A 597 -74.43 -66.58 10.05
N VAL A 598 -73.67 -65.47 9.89
CA VAL A 598 -73.42 -64.70 8.61
C VAL A 598 -72.68 -63.34 8.80
N SER A 599 -72.06 -62.85 7.71
CA SER A 599 -71.20 -61.66 7.49
C SER A 599 -71.72 -60.27 7.89
N ASP A 600 -70.79 -59.35 8.22
CA ASP A 600 -71.00 -57.93 8.53
C ASP A 600 -70.48 -56.98 7.42
N PRO A 601 -71.27 -55.99 6.92
CA PRO A 601 -70.84 -55.02 5.91
C PRO A 601 -69.70 -54.07 6.37
N ARG A 602 -69.61 -53.71 7.66
CA ARG A 602 -68.69 -52.68 8.20
C ARG A 602 -67.21 -52.96 7.86
N ARG A 603 -66.85 -54.24 7.68
CA ARG A 603 -65.50 -54.66 7.28
C ARG A 603 -65.06 -54.09 5.94
N ARG A 604 -65.98 -53.79 5.00
CA ARG A 604 -65.63 -53.27 3.67
C ARG A 604 -65.18 -51.82 3.72
N ASP A 605 -65.91 -50.98 4.43
CA ASP A 605 -65.66 -49.54 4.49
C ASP A 605 -64.32 -49.23 5.17
N VAL A 606 -64.01 -49.96 6.25
CA VAL A 606 -62.69 -49.92 6.91
C VAL A 606 -61.57 -50.34 5.96
N THR A 607 -61.75 -51.39 5.14
CA THR A 607 -60.72 -51.79 4.16
C THR A 607 -60.53 -50.78 3.02
N ALA A 608 -61.57 -50.01 2.66
CA ALA A 608 -61.46 -48.95 1.66
C ALA A 608 -60.70 -47.74 2.21
N LEU A 609 -61.11 -47.23 3.37
CA LEU A 609 -60.42 -46.11 4.05
C LEU A 609 -58.95 -46.44 4.36
N ALA A 610 -58.65 -47.69 4.74
CA ALA A 610 -57.29 -48.14 4.98
C ALA A 610 -56.40 -48.20 3.71
N VAL A 611 -56.94 -48.08 2.50
CA VAL A 611 -56.16 -47.87 1.26
C VAL A 611 -55.88 -46.39 1.03
N ASP A 612 -56.83 -45.48 1.31
CA ASP A 612 -56.56 -44.03 1.23
C ASP A 612 -55.52 -43.55 2.27
N LEU A 613 -55.28 -44.31 3.35
CA LEU A 613 -54.14 -44.11 4.26
C LEU A 613 -52.75 -44.31 3.62
N GLU A 614 -52.67 -44.89 2.41
CA GLU A 614 -51.41 -44.96 1.64
C GLU A 614 -51.13 -43.67 0.85
N ASN A 615 -52.14 -42.81 0.65
CA ASN A 615 -52.04 -41.56 -0.10
C ASN A 615 -51.78 -40.37 0.86
N PRO A 616 -50.60 -39.71 0.84
CA PRO A 616 -50.25 -38.69 1.83
C PRO A 616 -51.17 -37.45 1.81
N THR A 617 -51.84 -37.18 0.69
CA THR A 617 -52.82 -36.08 0.54
C THR A 617 -54.23 -36.42 1.05
N ARG A 618 -54.51 -37.67 1.39
CA ARG A 618 -55.81 -38.14 1.90
C ARG A 618 -55.74 -38.86 3.25
N ALA A 619 -54.53 -39.27 3.67
CA ALA A 619 -54.36 -40.08 4.87
C ALA A 619 -54.91 -39.40 6.14
N ALA A 620 -54.83 -38.07 6.26
CA ALA A 620 -55.44 -37.34 7.38
C ALA A 620 -56.98 -37.40 7.38
N GLU A 621 -57.63 -37.14 6.23
CA GLU A 621 -59.09 -37.21 6.08
C GLU A 621 -59.63 -38.64 6.25
N ALA A 622 -58.90 -39.64 5.74
CA ALA A 622 -59.24 -41.05 5.91
C ALA A 622 -59.00 -41.54 7.35
N ALA A 623 -57.96 -41.04 8.03
CA ALA A 623 -57.73 -41.29 9.46
C ALA A 623 -58.84 -40.67 10.32
N GLU A 624 -59.29 -39.45 10.00
CA GLU A 624 -60.36 -38.74 10.72
C GLU A 624 -61.66 -39.55 10.64
N LYS A 625 -62.03 -40.00 9.44
CA LYS A 625 -63.17 -40.89 9.21
C LYS A 625 -63.04 -42.23 9.94
N LEU A 626 -61.84 -42.83 10.00
CA LEU A 626 -61.62 -44.06 10.77
C LEU A 626 -61.72 -43.84 12.28
N THR A 627 -61.22 -42.73 12.83
CA THR A 627 -61.41 -42.40 14.25
C THR A 627 -62.87 -42.14 14.59
N ALA A 628 -63.64 -41.53 13.68
CA ALA A 628 -65.08 -41.30 13.85
C ALA A 628 -65.93 -42.60 13.86
N MET A 629 -65.39 -43.73 13.41
CA MET A 629 -66.05 -45.04 13.50
C MET A 629 -65.87 -45.73 14.86
N GLY A 630 -65.01 -45.21 15.74
CA GLY A 630 -64.89 -45.65 17.13
C GLY A 630 -64.18 -46.99 17.36
N SER A 631 -64.30 -47.50 18.59
CA SER A 631 -63.59 -48.69 19.09
C SER A 631 -63.99 -50.01 18.42
N ASP A 632 -65.12 -50.06 17.72
CA ASP A 632 -65.56 -51.20 16.90
C ASP A 632 -64.56 -51.55 15.78
N VAL A 633 -63.78 -50.55 15.33
CA VAL A 633 -62.84 -50.68 14.19
C VAL A 633 -61.44 -51.15 14.61
N VAL A 634 -61.13 -51.15 15.92
CA VAL A 634 -59.80 -51.51 16.47
C VAL A 634 -59.36 -52.92 16.07
N ASP A 635 -60.24 -53.91 16.19
CA ASP A 635 -59.93 -55.31 15.85
C ASP A 635 -59.68 -55.53 14.34
N LEU A 636 -60.13 -54.61 13.49
CA LEU A 636 -59.91 -54.61 12.04
C LEU A 636 -58.61 -53.89 11.65
N LEU A 637 -58.17 -52.92 12.45
CA LEU A 637 -56.95 -52.15 12.24
C LEU A 637 -55.69 -52.84 12.79
N ILE A 638 -55.79 -53.60 13.89
CA ILE A 638 -54.64 -54.31 14.48
C ILE A 638 -53.91 -55.23 13.48
N PRO A 639 -54.58 -56.06 12.64
CA PRO A 639 -53.91 -56.85 11.59
C PRO A 639 -53.24 -55.99 10.50
N LEU A 640 -53.76 -54.78 10.28
CA LEU A 640 -53.25 -53.84 9.27
C LEU A 640 -52.05 -53.02 9.80
N LEU A 641 -51.82 -52.96 11.12
CA LEU A 641 -50.60 -52.39 11.73
C LEU A 641 -49.32 -53.14 11.31
N HIS A 642 -49.45 -54.42 10.92
CA HIS A 642 -48.33 -55.28 10.55
C HIS A 642 -48.23 -55.58 9.05
N THR A 643 -49.11 -55.00 8.21
CA THR A 643 -49.17 -55.25 6.76
C THR A 643 -49.24 -53.95 5.94
N GLY A 644 -48.91 -53.99 4.64
CA GLY A 644 -48.93 -52.83 3.76
C GLY A 644 -47.71 -51.90 3.86
N SER A 645 -47.84 -50.68 3.31
CA SER A 645 -46.75 -49.69 3.26
C SER A 645 -46.32 -49.20 4.66
N ILE A 646 -45.17 -48.52 4.76
CA ILE A 646 -44.74 -47.88 6.02
C ILE A 646 -45.72 -46.75 6.40
N GLN A 647 -46.12 -45.93 5.41
CA GLN A 647 -47.04 -44.81 5.59
C GLN A 647 -48.39 -45.25 6.17
N ARG A 648 -49.00 -46.31 5.62
CA ARG A 648 -50.25 -46.87 6.15
C ARG A 648 -50.11 -47.37 7.58
N ARG A 649 -49.02 -48.07 7.91
CA ARG A 649 -48.78 -48.56 9.28
C ARG A 649 -48.56 -47.41 10.28
N VAL A 650 -47.91 -46.34 9.85
CA VAL A 650 -47.79 -45.08 10.62
C VAL A 650 -49.16 -44.47 10.88
N TRP A 651 -49.99 -44.26 9.85
CA TRP A 651 -51.31 -43.65 10.02
C TRP A 651 -52.30 -44.54 10.80
N ILE A 652 -52.25 -45.86 10.62
CA ILE A 652 -53.02 -46.80 11.45
C ILE A 652 -52.57 -46.76 12.91
N ALA A 653 -51.27 -46.57 13.17
CA ALA A 653 -50.78 -46.39 14.54
C ALA A 653 -51.28 -45.07 15.17
N VAL A 654 -51.40 -43.99 14.39
CA VAL A 654 -52.03 -42.73 14.85
C VAL A 654 -53.51 -42.97 15.15
N VAL A 655 -54.29 -43.54 14.23
CA VAL A 655 -55.73 -43.82 14.45
C VAL A 655 -55.95 -44.68 15.71
N LEU A 656 -55.15 -45.75 15.90
CA LEU A 656 -55.25 -46.62 17.07
C LEU A 656 -54.79 -45.95 18.37
N TYR A 657 -53.84 -45.01 18.31
CA TYR A 657 -53.46 -44.19 19.47
C TYR A 657 -54.61 -43.24 19.87
N GLU A 658 -55.21 -42.52 18.92
CA GLU A 658 -56.26 -41.53 19.21
C GLU A 658 -57.59 -42.19 19.64
N LEU A 659 -57.85 -43.44 19.20
CA LEU A 659 -58.94 -44.27 19.72
C LEU A 659 -58.70 -44.77 21.16
N ASN A 660 -57.46 -44.73 21.65
CA ASN A 660 -57.05 -45.03 23.03
C ASN A 660 -57.61 -46.36 23.62
N ASP A 661 -57.71 -47.40 22.78
CA ASP A 661 -58.24 -48.71 23.18
C ASP A 661 -57.11 -49.62 23.74
N ASN A 662 -57.34 -50.20 24.91
CA ASN A 662 -56.40 -51.11 25.59
C ASN A 662 -55.96 -52.31 24.72
N ARG A 663 -56.77 -52.73 23.73
CA ARG A 663 -56.43 -53.78 22.77
C ARG A 663 -55.30 -53.37 21.82
N ALA A 664 -55.14 -52.08 21.54
CA ALA A 664 -54.13 -51.55 20.65
C ALA A 664 -52.75 -51.34 21.32
N THR A 665 -52.70 -51.24 22.66
CA THR A 665 -51.47 -50.89 23.40
C THR A 665 -50.31 -51.86 23.12
N LEU A 666 -50.55 -53.18 23.15
CA LEU A 666 -49.52 -54.18 22.92
C LEU A 666 -49.04 -54.25 21.44
N PRO A 667 -49.93 -54.20 20.42
CA PRO A 667 -49.52 -53.99 19.02
C PRO A 667 -48.69 -52.72 18.78
N LEU A 668 -49.11 -51.57 19.35
CA LEU A 668 -48.41 -50.29 19.20
C LEU A 668 -47.01 -50.32 19.82
N MET A 669 -46.87 -50.89 21.01
CA MET A 669 -45.57 -51.05 21.68
C MET A 669 -44.59 -51.86 20.81
N LYS A 670 -45.02 -53.00 20.28
CA LYS A 670 -44.21 -53.85 19.38
C LYS A 670 -43.83 -53.16 18.06
N LEU A 671 -44.67 -52.26 17.54
CA LEU A 671 -44.33 -51.45 16.36
C LEU A 671 -43.21 -50.45 16.68
N LEU A 672 -43.29 -49.78 17.82
CA LEU A 672 -42.26 -48.82 18.28
C LEU A 672 -40.93 -49.50 18.65
N GLU A 673 -40.96 -50.75 19.11
CA GLU A 673 -39.78 -51.58 19.40
C GLU A 673 -39.04 -52.08 18.13
N THR A 674 -39.59 -51.89 16.92
CA THR A 674 -39.02 -52.44 15.67
C THR A 674 -37.81 -51.61 15.18
N PRO A 675 -36.55 -52.09 15.32
CA PRO A 675 -35.36 -51.21 15.27
C PRO A 675 -34.85 -50.89 13.85
N LYS A 676 -35.60 -51.27 12.80
CA LYS A 676 -35.18 -51.10 11.39
C LYS A 676 -35.87 -49.93 10.68
N ILE A 677 -36.85 -49.29 11.30
CA ILE A 677 -37.66 -48.21 10.74
C ILE A 677 -37.94 -47.21 11.87
N HIS A 678 -37.75 -45.91 11.63
CA HIS A 678 -37.96 -44.84 12.62
C HIS A 678 -39.46 -44.55 12.86
N PHE A 679 -40.26 -45.59 13.18
CA PHE A 679 -41.70 -45.48 13.40
C PHE A 679 -42.05 -44.45 14.47
N ARG A 680 -41.24 -44.29 15.53
CA ARG A 680 -41.47 -43.30 16.59
C ARG A 680 -41.51 -41.86 16.07
N GLU A 681 -40.63 -41.51 15.14
CA GLU A 681 -40.56 -40.17 14.54
C GLU A 681 -41.70 -39.96 13.54
N LEU A 682 -41.91 -40.94 12.65
CA LEU A 682 -42.97 -40.88 11.63
C LEU A 682 -44.38 -40.84 12.24
N ILE A 683 -44.64 -41.56 13.34
CA ILE A 683 -45.92 -41.53 14.06
C ILE A 683 -46.12 -40.19 14.77
N TRP A 684 -45.05 -39.59 15.30
CA TRP A 684 -45.13 -38.25 15.90
C TRP A 684 -45.41 -37.17 14.85
N GLU A 685 -44.77 -37.24 13.69
CA GLU A 685 -45.03 -36.32 12.57
C GLU A 685 -46.46 -36.48 12.03
N ALA A 686 -46.90 -37.72 11.75
CA ALA A 686 -48.27 -37.99 11.28
C ALA A 686 -49.34 -37.58 12.31
N LYS A 687 -49.08 -37.78 13.62
CA LYS A 687 -49.97 -37.29 14.69
C LYS A 687 -50.07 -35.77 14.69
N ASN A 688 -48.97 -35.05 14.48
CA ASN A 688 -48.99 -33.59 14.37
C ASN A 688 -49.80 -33.15 13.14
N GLN A 689 -49.59 -33.80 11.98
CA GLN A 689 -50.38 -33.55 10.76
C GLN A 689 -51.89 -33.77 11.00
N PHE A 690 -52.26 -34.87 11.66
CA PHE A 690 -53.64 -35.17 12.08
C PHE A 690 -54.24 -34.07 12.97
N HIS A 691 -53.51 -33.63 14.00
CA HIS A 691 -53.95 -32.55 14.89
C HIS A 691 -54.09 -31.21 14.17
N THR A 692 -53.23 -30.91 13.19
CA THR A 692 -53.39 -29.69 12.38
C THR A 692 -54.60 -29.77 11.44
N HIS A 693 -54.92 -30.94 10.89
CA HIS A 693 -56.12 -31.13 10.06
C HIS A 693 -57.40 -30.87 10.85
N ILE A 694 -57.54 -31.51 12.01
CA ILE A 694 -58.71 -31.35 12.90
C ILE A 694 -58.86 -29.89 13.36
N ARG A 695 -57.75 -29.20 13.69
CA ARG A 695 -57.77 -27.78 14.09
C ARG A 695 -58.19 -26.82 12.98
N VAL A 696 -58.04 -27.20 11.70
CA VAL A 696 -58.48 -26.39 10.54
C VAL A 696 -59.93 -26.72 10.15
N GLY A 697 -60.44 -27.92 10.47
CA GLY A 697 -61.82 -28.33 10.18
C GLY A 697 -62.89 -27.96 11.23
N GLY A 698 -62.48 -27.53 12.44
CA GLY A 698 -63.42 -27.22 13.52
C GLY A 698 -64.28 -25.96 13.29
N PRO A 699 -65.58 -25.96 13.63
CA PRO A 699 -66.41 -24.76 13.53
C PRO A 699 -65.95 -23.70 14.54
N ALA A 700 -65.80 -22.46 14.09
CA ALA A 700 -65.27 -21.38 14.90
C ALA A 700 -66.30 -20.87 15.94
N GLU A 701 -66.13 -21.25 17.21
CA GLU A 701 -66.84 -20.59 18.31
C GLU A 701 -66.32 -19.15 18.51
N PRO A 702 -67.21 -18.14 18.59
CA PRO A 702 -66.79 -16.75 18.76
C PRO A 702 -66.41 -16.45 20.21
N VAL A 703 -65.10 -16.43 20.50
CA VAL A 703 -64.58 -15.99 21.81
C VAL A 703 -64.94 -14.53 22.05
N GLY A 704 -65.93 -14.29 22.92
CA GLY A 704 -66.45 -12.96 23.22
C GLY A 704 -65.45 -12.07 23.96
N ILE A 705 -64.83 -11.12 23.27
CA ILE A 705 -63.94 -10.12 23.86
C ILE A 705 -64.77 -9.18 24.76
N ARG A 706 -64.63 -9.37 26.07
CA ARG A 706 -65.37 -8.63 27.10
C ARG A 706 -64.73 -7.25 27.34
N ALA A 707 -65.13 -6.25 26.56
CA ALA A 707 -64.66 -4.88 26.72
C ALA A 707 -65.00 -4.31 28.11
N GLY A 708 -63.98 -3.86 28.85
CA GLY A 708 -64.13 -3.09 30.08
C GLY A 708 -64.21 -1.58 29.80
N PRO A 709 -65.08 -0.81 30.48
CA PRO A 709 -65.15 0.64 30.32
C PRO A 709 -64.01 1.33 31.08
N GLY A 710 -63.27 2.24 30.45
CA GLY A 710 -62.06 2.82 31.05
C GLY A 710 -61.41 4.00 30.32
N GLY A 711 -62.19 4.95 29.80
CA GLY A 711 -61.70 6.32 29.56
C GLY A 711 -62.04 7.23 30.75
N PRO A 712 -61.67 8.53 30.76
CA PRO A 712 -61.01 9.31 29.69
C PRO A 712 -59.70 10.00 30.14
N GLY A 713 -59.04 10.79 29.28
CA GLY A 713 -57.96 11.69 29.75
C GLY A 713 -56.99 12.33 28.75
N HIS A 714 -57.46 12.98 27.69
CA HIS A 714 -56.62 13.99 27.01
C HIS A 714 -56.80 15.37 27.67
N ILE A 715 -55.70 16.07 27.97
CA ILE A 715 -55.54 17.54 27.83
C ILE A 715 -54.06 17.88 28.08
N ARG A 716 -53.48 18.68 27.16
CA ARG A 716 -52.07 19.13 27.09
C ARG A 716 -51.04 18.01 26.91
#